data_AF-A0A7Y0AQY1-F1
#
_entry.id   AF-A0A7Y0AQY1-F1
#
_cell.length_a   1.000
_cell.length_b   1.000
_cell.length_c   1.000
_cell.angle_alpha   90.00
_cell.angle_beta   90.00
_cell.angle_gamma   90.00
#
_symmetry.space_group_name_H-M   'P 1'
#
loop_
_entity.id
_entity.type
_entity.pdbx_description
1 polymer ?
#
loop_
_entity_poly.entity_id
_entity_poly.type
_entity_poly.pdbx_seq_one_letter_code
_entity_poly.pdbx_strand_id
1 'polypeptide(L)'
;MKTRLLFLIPILFLSLAFKAQVINIPDANFKAKLLSSSSSNIVAKDLNGNYFAIDANGDGEIDVSEASEVSELNISNSNISSLDGISNFSLSYFDCSYNQITSLDIYSLSNLYYLDCSHNSLTVLDLTPSSSIININCSYNSLTSLQLSNSYNQTENLDCSHNSLTGLDLTASPYVVNINCSYNSLANLQLSNFTNQIENLDCSHNQLTSLVSPIVSYGTPNPFNINCSYNLLTSFSLLDNVAYGTINCSNNQMISLTIKNKNVDSLDCSNNPLSELSFQDIKLQTLSYLNVNNTNITSICKNEGDTLPATGSVPQTVCNGAVLGMDPGLKKLLISTNASVCNSPGLSIDYWGARDSNQNCINLDSDEDGELLQTDLNQVAYINFHYDPINSYNPNFGTTSGISNLVNLKGIEGIIGGLSSYQVAYLGHIDIDGLQNLEYINLSKFYAASLKIKNTPQLTSVITGGYHSNGFGNTSLYEFENCPLLETVKGIESSIQTLTFQNCPNVKEIDITGNRLSAFDASSLNNLETLHLGNFLNYGSNDMVDRPKNTLTSLNLSNKSKLTTLTCKKGVLSSLDISNCPLLEMVNCSDNNLTSLNLSNTVMPYLPAVYNFNSNSDGVNLSCSNNQLSSVSMESAQIAKADFSNNQLNTLFLKNGYTEEVTFNNNPNITYICADDSQLSAVQALINQYGYNTTCNLNTYCSFVPGGNYNTITGLVRFDENNNGCDTNDEIFEHMKLKINDGTDTGETFVKNNGTYDFYTQAGTFTVTTEPENPSLFTVTPASFTTSFPNNNNNIFTQNICVVKNGNANDLEVVIAPVTDAVPGFDAKYKLMWRNKGNTTISGSAALTFDASKMSFVSSSLPSTISGNQITFNLSNLKPYANTASEIIFTINTPTHSTNPVNSGDQLIFSAKVNPVAGDINPQDNVFNYKQIVVNSFDPNDIVCIEGSTIPAAMIGNNLHYIVNFENTGNSNAVNIVVEMDINPADFDISTLQLQNASHLAYTRLKNNKVEFIMKLANLGSGGHGNILMKVKSKNNLAPGDQVINKANIYFDYNFPIVTNEATTNFESTLQSDETSKDGLVKLYPNPTKGEVNIDADSKIQSVEVYDAQGRIIQKQIGINSQNTKVSIHSRNQGMYYFKVITDKEILLKKVIKN
;
A
#
# COMPACT_ATOMS: atom_id res chain seq x y z
N MET A 1 21.48 -85.21 41.53
CA MET A 1 22.42 -86.34 41.79
C MET A 1 22.49 -87.18 40.52
N LYS A 2 23.69 -87.69 40.23
CA LYS A 2 24.17 -88.32 38.99
C LYS A 2 23.38 -89.56 38.49
N THR A 3 23.07 -89.53 37.18
CA THR A 3 23.35 -90.60 36.19
C THR A 3 22.61 -91.96 36.21
N ARG A 4 21.69 -92.12 35.23
CA ARG A 4 21.27 -93.38 34.52
C ARG A 4 20.57 -94.47 35.37
N LEU A 5 19.63 -95.30 34.87
CA LEU A 5 19.42 -95.83 33.52
C LEU A 5 17.95 -96.30 33.29
N LEU A 6 17.48 -96.28 32.04
CA LEU A 6 16.41 -97.07 31.36
C LEU A 6 15.12 -97.53 32.09
N PHE A 7 13.98 -97.34 31.43
CA PHE A 7 13.21 -98.44 30.81
C PHE A 7 12.42 -97.92 29.59
N LEU A 8 12.41 -98.69 28.48
CA LEU A 8 11.93 -98.25 27.16
C LEU A 8 11.31 -99.45 26.42
N ILE A 9 10.05 -99.35 25.94
CA ILE A 9 9.26 -100.32 25.11
C ILE A 9 7.78 -99.86 25.10
N PRO A 10 6.93 -100.06 24.03
CA PRO A 10 7.21 -100.32 22.60
C PRO A 10 6.23 -99.62 21.57
N ILE A 11 6.36 -99.96 20.26
CA ILE A 11 5.36 -99.97 19.15
C ILE A 11 5.41 -98.85 18.05
N LEU A 12 5.21 -99.28 16.78
CA LEU A 12 5.01 -98.56 15.48
C LEU A 12 6.29 -97.85 14.90
N PHE A 13 6.57 -97.81 13.58
CA PHE A 13 5.91 -98.24 12.31
C PHE A 13 6.96 -98.61 11.22
N LEU A 14 6.49 -99.13 10.07
CA LEU A 14 7.15 -99.37 8.77
C LEU A 14 8.47 -98.62 8.43
N SER A 15 9.43 -99.34 7.81
CA SER A 15 10.22 -98.79 6.68
C SER A 15 10.67 -99.90 5.71
N LEU A 16 10.49 -99.64 4.41
CA LEU A 16 11.07 -100.44 3.32
C LEU A 16 12.46 -99.88 3.01
N ALA A 17 13.45 -100.75 2.81
CA ALA A 17 14.74 -100.33 2.28
C ALA A 17 14.59 -100.06 0.77
N PHE A 18 14.35 -98.80 0.40
CA PHE A 18 14.50 -98.34 -0.97
C PHE A 18 15.97 -98.45 -1.37
N LYS A 19 16.26 -99.04 -2.53
CA LYS A 19 17.54 -98.81 -3.20
C LYS A 19 17.50 -97.42 -3.82
N ALA A 20 18.62 -96.69 -3.75
CA ALA A 20 18.83 -95.53 -4.59
C ALA A 20 18.89 -95.94 -6.07
N GLN A 21 18.66 -94.98 -6.96
CA GLN A 21 18.55 -95.19 -8.40
C GLN A 21 19.80 -94.62 -9.09
N VAL A 22 20.68 -95.51 -9.56
CA VAL A 22 21.91 -95.15 -10.29
C VAL A 22 21.57 -94.50 -11.63
N ILE A 23 22.31 -93.44 -11.97
CA ILE A 23 22.20 -92.72 -13.25
C ILE A 23 23.06 -93.39 -14.32
N ASN A 24 22.51 -93.57 -15.52
CA ASN A 24 23.26 -94.07 -16.67
C ASN A 24 24.06 -92.93 -17.35
N ILE A 25 25.39 -93.00 -17.27
CA ILE A 25 26.33 -92.03 -17.87
C ILE A 25 27.29 -92.77 -18.82
N PRO A 26 27.02 -92.79 -20.14
CA PRO A 26 27.77 -93.62 -21.10
C PRO A 26 29.08 -92.99 -21.61
N ASP A 27 29.24 -91.66 -21.55
CA ASP A 27 30.52 -91.01 -21.89
C ASP A 27 31.51 -91.19 -20.73
N ALA A 28 32.62 -91.90 -21.01
CA ALA A 28 33.62 -92.24 -20.01
C ALA A 28 34.40 -91.02 -19.50
N ASN A 29 34.58 -89.97 -20.32
CA ASN A 29 35.24 -88.73 -19.90
C ASN A 29 34.29 -87.92 -19.00
N PHE A 30 32.99 -87.89 -19.32
CA PHE A 30 31.98 -87.24 -18.48
C PHE A 30 31.84 -87.93 -17.11
N LYS A 31 31.70 -89.26 -17.08
CA LYS A 31 31.66 -90.02 -15.81
C LYS A 31 32.94 -89.84 -14.99
N ALA A 32 34.12 -89.91 -15.62
CA ALA A 32 35.39 -89.69 -14.93
C ALA A 32 35.52 -88.26 -14.37
N LYS A 33 35.02 -87.25 -15.08
CA LYS A 33 35.01 -85.86 -14.61
C LYS A 33 34.13 -85.71 -13.37
N LEU A 34 32.91 -86.24 -13.38
CA LEU A 34 32.00 -86.20 -12.22
C LEU A 34 32.60 -86.90 -10.98
N LEU A 35 33.12 -88.13 -11.14
CA LEU A 35 33.80 -88.88 -10.07
C LEU A 35 35.09 -88.20 -9.57
N SER A 36 35.69 -87.29 -10.35
CA SER A 36 36.85 -86.50 -9.91
C SER A 36 36.49 -85.31 -9.01
N SER A 37 35.20 -84.99 -8.84
CA SER A 37 34.79 -83.87 -8.00
C SER A 37 35.21 -84.07 -6.54
N SER A 38 35.67 -82.99 -5.91
CA SER A 38 36.02 -83.01 -4.48
C SER A 38 35.99 -81.61 -3.89
N SER A 39 36.00 -81.51 -2.56
CA SER A 39 36.08 -80.22 -1.85
C SER A 39 37.37 -79.42 -2.04
N SER A 40 38.30 -79.90 -2.87
CA SER A 40 39.55 -79.19 -3.23
C SER A 40 39.63 -78.80 -4.71
N ASN A 41 38.60 -79.03 -5.51
CA ASN A 41 38.57 -78.63 -6.93
C ASN A 41 37.24 -77.97 -7.31
N ILE A 42 37.22 -77.33 -8.48
CA ILE A 42 36.08 -76.52 -8.95
C ILE A 42 35.00 -77.32 -9.69
N VAL A 43 35.07 -78.65 -9.70
CA VAL A 43 34.24 -79.47 -10.59
C VAL A 43 32.77 -79.37 -10.23
N ALA A 44 32.39 -79.51 -8.95
CA ALA A 44 31.00 -79.34 -8.53
C ALA A 44 30.86 -78.73 -7.14
N LYS A 45 29.78 -77.96 -6.94
CA LYS A 45 29.35 -77.43 -5.63
C LYS A 45 28.02 -78.02 -5.18
N ASP A 46 27.86 -78.14 -3.86
CA ASP A 46 26.63 -78.56 -3.21
C ASP A 46 25.55 -77.46 -3.21
N LEU A 47 24.33 -77.76 -2.76
CA LEU A 47 23.24 -76.77 -2.61
C LEU A 47 23.57 -75.60 -1.65
N ASN A 48 24.64 -75.68 -0.86
CA ASN A 48 25.12 -74.63 0.02
C ASN A 48 26.28 -73.79 -0.59
N GLY A 49 26.69 -74.09 -1.83
CA GLY A 49 27.77 -73.41 -2.55
C GLY A 49 29.19 -73.87 -2.17
N ASN A 50 29.35 -74.98 -1.45
CA ASN A 50 30.64 -75.56 -1.11
C ASN A 50 31.06 -76.59 -2.17
N TYR A 51 32.34 -76.59 -2.56
CA TYR A 51 32.87 -77.67 -3.39
C TYR A 51 32.80 -79.00 -2.65
N PHE A 52 32.41 -80.08 -3.33
CA PHE A 52 32.23 -81.40 -2.71
C PHE A 52 32.46 -82.57 -3.69
N ALA A 53 32.52 -83.79 -3.14
CA ALA A 53 32.53 -85.02 -3.93
C ALA A 53 31.09 -85.50 -4.15
N ILE A 54 30.71 -85.72 -5.42
CA ILE A 54 29.33 -86.07 -5.78
C ILE A 54 29.02 -87.51 -5.35
N ASP A 55 29.90 -88.47 -5.67
CA ASP A 55 29.88 -89.83 -5.13
C ASP A 55 30.15 -89.77 -3.61
N ALA A 56 29.07 -89.68 -2.84
CA ALA A 56 29.09 -89.46 -1.40
C ALA A 56 29.16 -90.79 -0.65
N ASN A 57 28.73 -91.87 -1.27
CA ASN A 57 28.75 -93.22 -0.71
C ASN A 57 30.05 -94.00 -1.02
N GLY A 58 30.75 -93.62 -2.09
CA GLY A 58 32.06 -94.13 -2.50
C GLY A 58 32.02 -95.43 -3.32
N ASP A 59 30.91 -95.74 -4.01
CA ASP A 59 30.77 -96.97 -4.80
C ASP A 59 31.18 -96.86 -6.28
N GLY A 60 31.50 -95.65 -6.76
CA GLY A 60 31.97 -95.39 -8.13
C GLY A 60 30.86 -95.25 -9.17
N GLU A 61 29.60 -95.23 -8.75
CA GLU A 61 28.47 -94.76 -9.53
C GLU A 61 28.04 -93.35 -9.10
N ILE A 62 27.01 -92.77 -9.75
CA ILE A 62 26.36 -91.55 -9.27
C ILE A 62 24.87 -91.86 -9.16
N ASP A 63 24.32 -91.79 -7.95
CA ASP A 63 22.89 -91.96 -7.71
C ASP A 63 22.10 -90.67 -8.00
N VAL A 64 20.80 -90.81 -8.30
CA VAL A 64 19.86 -89.68 -8.43
C VAL A 64 19.86 -88.79 -7.18
N SER A 65 20.02 -89.38 -5.98
CA SER A 65 20.13 -88.63 -4.72
C SER A 65 21.44 -87.87 -4.55
N GLU A 66 22.49 -88.24 -5.28
CA GLU A 66 23.79 -87.55 -5.24
C GLU A 66 23.82 -86.42 -6.27
N ALA A 67 23.30 -86.67 -7.48
CA ALA A 67 23.10 -85.66 -8.50
C ALA A 67 22.13 -84.54 -8.08
N SER A 68 21.14 -84.84 -7.23
CA SER A 68 20.21 -83.83 -6.71
C SER A 68 20.81 -82.85 -5.71
N GLU A 69 21.97 -83.16 -5.12
CA GLU A 69 22.68 -82.26 -4.20
C GLU A 69 23.64 -81.29 -4.94
N VAL A 70 23.84 -81.45 -6.25
CA VAL A 70 24.72 -80.59 -7.05
C VAL A 70 24.00 -79.33 -7.53
N SER A 71 24.54 -78.15 -7.22
CA SER A 71 24.06 -76.85 -7.70
C SER A 71 24.87 -76.31 -8.87
N GLU A 72 26.19 -76.30 -8.80
CA GLU A 72 27.06 -75.79 -9.86
C GLU A 72 27.95 -76.90 -10.40
N LEU A 73 28.16 -76.96 -11.72
CA LEU A 73 28.99 -77.96 -12.38
C LEU A 73 29.90 -77.34 -13.46
N ASN A 74 31.20 -77.61 -13.38
CA ASN A 74 32.20 -77.23 -14.37
C ASN A 74 32.89 -78.46 -14.97
N ILE A 75 32.67 -78.68 -16.27
CA ILE A 75 33.23 -79.78 -17.04
C ILE A 75 34.00 -79.33 -18.30
N SER A 76 34.42 -78.07 -18.36
CA SER A 76 35.14 -77.54 -19.53
C SER A 76 36.50 -78.22 -19.75
N ASN A 77 36.99 -78.12 -20.99
CA ASN A 77 38.31 -78.62 -21.41
C ASN A 77 38.60 -80.07 -20.97
N SER A 78 37.66 -80.98 -21.22
CA SER A 78 37.70 -82.36 -20.71
C SER A 78 37.55 -83.43 -21.80
N ASN A 79 37.58 -83.04 -23.09
CA ASN A 79 37.38 -83.92 -24.26
C ASN A 79 36.07 -84.75 -24.17
N ILE A 80 35.01 -84.15 -23.65
CA ILE A 80 33.69 -84.78 -23.55
C ILE A 80 32.97 -84.68 -24.90
N SER A 81 32.28 -85.75 -25.29
CA SER A 81 31.58 -85.85 -26.58
C SER A 81 30.06 -86.05 -26.43
N SER A 82 29.61 -86.70 -25.34
CA SER A 82 28.20 -86.79 -24.95
C SER A 82 27.99 -86.39 -23.47
N LEU A 83 26.82 -85.79 -23.19
CA LEU A 83 26.36 -85.40 -21.86
C LEU A 83 25.17 -86.25 -21.38
N ASP A 84 24.93 -87.41 -22.01
CA ASP A 84 23.91 -88.37 -21.58
C ASP A 84 23.99 -88.64 -20.06
N GLY A 85 22.88 -88.43 -19.37
CA GLY A 85 22.78 -88.54 -17.91
C GLY A 85 22.71 -87.20 -17.17
N ILE A 86 23.12 -86.08 -17.78
CA ILE A 86 23.07 -84.72 -17.18
C ILE A 86 21.66 -84.33 -16.70
N SER A 87 20.62 -84.92 -17.29
CA SER A 87 19.23 -84.60 -16.98
C SER A 87 18.77 -84.98 -15.56
N ASN A 88 19.60 -85.69 -14.79
CA ASN A 88 19.32 -86.09 -13.40
C ASN A 88 19.87 -85.10 -12.37
N PHE A 89 20.59 -84.05 -12.80
CA PHE A 89 21.15 -83.01 -11.95
C PHE A 89 20.21 -81.79 -11.87
N SER A 90 20.26 -81.02 -10.78
CA SER A 90 19.44 -79.82 -10.57
C SER A 90 20.29 -78.53 -10.60
N LEU A 91 20.99 -78.31 -11.71
CA LEU A 91 22.01 -77.26 -11.82
C LEU A 91 21.45 -75.84 -11.91
N SER A 92 22.18 -74.91 -11.30
CA SER A 92 22.06 -73.46 -11.44
C SER A 92 23.21 -72.84 -12.26
N TYR A 93 24.40 -73.45 -12.29
CA TYR A 93 25.52 -73.02 -13.15
C TYR A 93 26.10 -74.21 -13.93
N PHE A 94 26.35 -74.02 -15.24
CA PHE A 94 26.95 -75.05 -16.08
C PHE A 94 27.97 -74.48 -17.08
N ASP A 95 29.22 -74.95 -16.99
CA ASP A 95 30.27 -74.70 -17.98
C ASP A 95 30.71 -76.01 -18.63
N CYS A 96 30.46 -76.15 -19.93
CA CYS A 96 30.89 -77.27 -20.77
C CYS A 96 31.74 -76.83 -21.97
N SER A 97 32.30 -75.62 -21.93
CA SER A 97 33.13 -75.02 -22.98
C SER A 97 34.39 -75.83 -23.32
N TYR A 98 34.94 -75.60 -24.51
CA TYR A 98 36.17 -76.24 -25.00
C TYR A 98 36.11 -77.79 -24.98
N ASN A 99 35.03 -78.36 -25.52
CA ASN A 99 34.84 -79.80 -25.64
C ASN A 99 34.54 -80.20 -27.10
N GLN A 100 34.06 -81.42 -27.34
CA GLN A 100 33.74 -81.93 -28.67
C GLN A 100 32.23 -82.24 -28.79
N ILE A 101 31.42 -81.48 -28.06
CA ILE A 101 29.98 -81.69 -27.97
C ILE A 101 29.31 -81.27 -29.28
N THR A 102 28.43 -82.13 -29.79
CA THR A 102 27.69 -81.93 -31.06
C THR A 102 26.19 -81.69 -30.85
N SER A 103 25.67 -82.04 -29.68
CA SER A 103 24.29 -81.80 -29.23
C SER A 103 24.26 -81.56 -27.73
N LEU A 104 23.45 -80.59 -27.29
CA LEU A 104 23.27 -80.24 -25.88
C LEU A 104 21.76 -80.21 -25.57
N ASP A 105 21.33 -81.06 -24.62
CA ASP A 105 19.98 -81.05 -24.06
C ASP A 105 20.09 -80.67 -22.57
N ILE A 106 19.33 -79.65 -22.18
CA ILE A 106 19.27 -79.12 -20.80
C ILE A 106 17.84 -78.98 -20.29
N TYR A 107 16.85 -79.65 -20.92
CA TYR A 107 15.42 -79.46 -20.64
C TYR A 107 15.07 -79.56 -19.15
N SER A 108 15.72 -80.46 -18.40
CA SER A 108 15.47 -80.66 -16.97
C SER A 108 16.28 -79.76 -16.03
N LEU A 109 17.23 -78.96 -16.54
CA LEU A 109 18.03 -78.01 -15.75
C LEU A 109 17.26 -76.70 -15.53
N SER A 110 16.06 -76.79 -14.94
CA SER A 110 15.12 -75.66 -14.85
C SER A 110 15.57 -74.48 -13.98
N ASN A 111 16.63 -74.66 -13.19
CA ASN A 111 17.19 -73.65 -12.29
C ASN A 111 18.44 -72.93 -12.86
N LEU A 112 18.84 -73.25 -14.09
CA LEU A 112 20.08 -72.78 -14.69
C LEU A 112 20.05 -71.27 -14.95
N TYR A 113 21.00 -70.52 -14.38
CA TYR A 113 21.19 -69.08 -14.59
C TYR A 113 22.45 -68.73 -15.42
N TYR A 114 23.36 -69.68 -15.63
CA TYR A 114 24.58 -69.48 -16.42
C TYR A 114 24.87 -70.71 -17.29
N LEU A 115 25.14 -70.48 -18.58
CA LEU A 115 25.55 -71.50 -19.54
C LEU A 115 26.73 -71.01 -20.41
N ASP A 116 27.86 -71.71 -20.34
CA ASP A 116 28.90 -71.62 -21.36
C ASP A 116 29.05 -72.96 -22.11
N CYS A 117 28.84 -72.90 -23.42
CA CYS A 117 29.01 -74.01 -24.37
C CYS A 117 29.88 -73.61 -25.58
N SER A 118 30.63 -72.51 -25.46
CA SER A 118 31.53 -72.00 -26.51
C SER A 118 32.65 -72.98 -26.86
N HIS A 119 33.24 -72.80 -28.05
CA HIS A 119 34.31 -73.67 -28.56
C HIS A 119 33.95 -75.16 -28.55
N ASN A 120 32.80 -75.50 -29.12
CA ASN A 120 32.32 -76.86 -29.35
C ASN A 120 32.03 -77.07 -30.85
N SER A 121 31.25 -78.09 -31.21
CA SER A 121 30.85 -78.39 -32.60
C SER A 121 29.32 -78.39 -32.77
N LEU A 122 28.63 -77.51 -32.04
CA LEU A 122 27.17 -77.36 -32.11
C LEU A 122 26.77 -76.73 -33.45
N THR A 123 25.72 -77.28 -34.07
CA THR A 123 25.12 -76.75 -35.31
C THR A 123 23.74 -76.13 -35.12
N VAL A 124 23.08 -76.49 -34.02
CA VAL A 124 21.82 -75.93 -33.51
C VAL A 124 21.94 -75.90 -31.98
N LEU A 125 21.39 -74.86 -31.35
CA LEU A 125 21.19 -74.79 -29.91
C LEU A 125 19.76 -74.35 -29.63
N ASP A 126 19.02 -75.14 -28.84
CA ASP A 126 17.63 -74.88 -28.45
C ASP A 126 17.53 -74.75 -26.94
N LEU A 127 17.24 -73.54 -26.48
CA LEU A 127 17.06 -73.18 -25.07
C LEU A 127 15.59 -72.86 -24.75
N THR A 128 14.65 -73.14 -25.67
CA THR A 128 13.22 -72.83 -25.51
C THR A 128 12.55 -73.25 -24.19
N PRO A 129 12.98 -74.33 -23.49
CA PRO A 129 12.39 -74.75 -22.20
C PRO A 129 12.96 -74.02 -20.97
N SER A 130 14.13 -73.37 -21.08
CA SER A 130 14.87 -72.90 -19.90
C SER A 130 14.43 -71.50 -19.48
N SER A 131 13.80 -71.35 -18.31
CA SER A 131 13.15 -70.10 -17.90
C SER A 131 14.01 -69.14 -17.05
N SER A 132 15.33 -69.36 -16.95
CA SER A 132 16.13 -68.67 -15.91
C SER A 132 17.57 -68.29 -16.28
N ILE A 133 18.04 -68.56 -17.51
CA ILE A 133 19.44 -68.28 -17.88
C ILE A 133 19.67 -66.78 -18.05
N ILE A 134 20.63 -66.23 -17.30
CA ILE A 134 21.07 -64.82 -17.33
C ILE A 134 22.25 -64.61 -18.30
N ASN A 135 23.14 -65.60 -18.44
CA ASN A 135 24.34 -65.48 -19.27
C ASN A 135 24.47 -66.69 -20.20
N ILE A 136 24.57 -66.42 -21.50
CA ILE A 136 24.72 -67.43 -22.56
C ILE A 136 25.95 -67.11 -23.39
N ASN A 137 26.92 -68.03 -23.41
CA ASN A 137 28.02 -68.02 -24.36
C ASN A 137 27.95 -69.28 -25.24
N CYS A 138 27.70 -69.09 -26.53
CA CYS A 138 27.69 -70.13 -27.56
C CYS A 138 28.57 -69.77 -28.77
N SER A 139 29.48 -68.81 -28.59
CA SER A 139 30.44 -68.36 -29.60
C SER A 139 31.37 -69.48 -30.09
N TYR A 140 32.00 -69.29 -31.26
CA TYR A 140 32.93 -70.25 -31.87
C TYR A 140 32.38 -71.68 -31.97
N ASN A 141 31.18 -71.80 -32.54
CA ASN A 141 30.55 -73.06 -32.90
C ASN A 141 30.30 -73.08 -34.43
N SER A 142 29.39 -73.91 -34.92
CA SER A 142 28.92 -73.89 -36.31
C SER A 142 27.41 -73.69 -36.38
N LEU A 143 26.88 -72.85 -35.47
CA LEU A 143 25.44 -72.63 -35.33
C LEU A 143 24.87 -72.00 -36.59
N THR A 144 23.83 -72.65 -37.12
CA THR A 144 22.99 -72.15 -38.21
C THR A 144 21.63 -71.66 -37.70
N SER A 145 21.24 -72.10 -36.50
CA SER A 145 20.08 -71.64 -35.75
C SER A 145 20.38 -71.62 -34.25
N LEU A 146 19.91 -70.59 -33.58
CA LEU A 146 19.87 -70.44 -32.12
C LEU A 146 18.41 -70.15 -31.75
N GLN A 147 17.85 -70.90 -30.80
CA GLN A 147 16.50 -70.69 -30.29
C GLN A 147 16.58 -70.41 -28.79
N LEU A 148 15.93 -69.33 -28.34
CA LEU A 148 15.95 -68.86 -26.96
C LEU A 148 14.58 -69.07 -26.29
N SER A 149 14.53 -68.98 -24.95
CA SER A 149 13.33 -69.27 -24.17
C SER A 149 12.25 -68.20 -24.24
N ASN A 150 11.02 -68.61 -24.56
CA ASN A 150 9.83 -67.76 -24.58
C ASN A 150 9.26 -67.46 -23.19
N SER A 151 9.82 -68.04 -22.11
CA SER A 151 9.24 -67.98 -20.76
C SER A 151 10.15 -67.23 -19.79
N TYR A 152 9.89 -65.93 -19.59
CA TYR A 152 10.55 -65.06 -18.61
C TYR A 152 12.10 -65.11 -18.64
N ASN A 153 12.69 -65.17 -19.84
CA ASN A 153 14.13 -65.34 -19.98
C ASN A 153 14.92 -64.12 -19.43
N GLN A 154 15.62 -64.31 -18.32
CA GLN A 154 16.44 -63.29 -17.66
C GLN A 154 17.79 -63.03 -18.34
N THR A 155 18.02 -63.49 -19.58
CA THR A 155 19.32 -63.31 -20.26
C THR A 155 19.66 -61.84 -20.37
N GLU A 156 20.77 -61.43 -19.73
CA GLU A 156 21.36 -60.09 -19.80
C GLU A 156 22.53 -60.05 -20.80
N ASN A 157 23.27 -61.15 -20.97
CA ASN A 157 24.46 -61.22 -21.82
C ASN A 157 24.39 -62.41 -22.78
N LEU A 158 24.49 -62.12 -24.08
CA LEU A 158 24.48 -63.13 -25.15
C LEU A 158 25.67 -62.93 -26.10
N ASP A 159 26.56 -63.94 -26.15
CA ASP A 159 27.56 -64.05 -27.21
C ASP A 159 27.27 -65.26 -28.11
N CYS A 160 26.99 -64.97 -29.38
CA CYS A 160 26.79 -65.92 -30.47
C CYS A 160 27.70 -65.63 -31.67
N SER A 161 28.76 -64.85 -31.47
CA SER A 161 29.71 -64.46 -32.51
C SER A 161 30.49 -65.64 -33.09
N HIS A 162 31.07 -65.44 -34.28
CA HIS A 162 31.83 -66.47 -34.99
C HIS A 162 31.04 -67.77 -35.21
N ASN A 163 29.86 -67.64 -35.80
CA ASN A 163 28.97 -68.75 -36.18
C ASN A 163 28.57 -68.61 -37.67
N SER A 164 27.51 -69.29 -38.10
CA SER A 164 26.97 -69.20 -39.47
C SER A 164 25.48 -68.83 -39.46
N LEU A 165 25.07 -67.99 -38.52
CA LEU A 165 23.70 -67.52 -38.38
C LEU A 165 23.34 -66.60 -39.56
N THR A 166 22.20 -66.84 -40.18
CA THR A 166 21.62 -66.01 -41.25
C THR A 166 20.48 -65.11 -40.78
N GLY A 167 19.94 -65.41 -39.60
CA GLY A 167 19.04 -64.58 -38.81
C GLY A 167 19.25 -64.87 -37.32
N LEU A 168 18.83 -63.92 -36.47
CA LEU A 168 18.87 -64.03 -35.01
C LEU A 168 17.57 -63.44 -34.47
N ASP A 169 16.77 -64.26 -33.77
CA ASP A 169 15.52 -63.84 -33.14
C ASP A 169 15.75 -63.65 -31.64
N LEU A 170 15.55 -62.41 -31.18
CA LEU A 170 15.68 -62.01 -29.78
C LEU A 170 14.35 -61.63 -29.13
N THR A 171 13.22 -61.80 -29.83
CA THR A 171 11.89 -61.40 -29.33
C THR A 171 11.50 -62.10 -28.03
N ALA A 172 12.06 -63.28 -27.79
CA ALA A 172 11.89 -64.10 -26.59
C ALA A 172 12.79 -63.68 -25.40
N SER A 173 13.80 -62.84 -25.63
CA SER A 173 14.89 -62.53 -24.68
C SER A 173 14.95 -61.03 -24.38
N PRO A 174 13.96 -60.46 -23.69
CA PRO A 174 13.83 -59.02 -23.58
C PRO A 174 14.81 -58.40 -22.57
N TYR A 175 15.41 -59.16 -21.65
CA TYR A 175 16.30 -58.60 -20.62
C TYR A 175 17.75 -58.34 -21.10
N VAL A 176 18.08 -58.62 -22.37
CA VAL A 176 19.46 -58.58 -22.87
C VAL A 176 19.99 -57.15 -22.93
N VAL A 177 21.16 -56.94 -22.32
CA VAL A 177 21.89 -55.67 -22.21
C VAL A 177 23.13 -55.65 -23.11
N ASN A 178 23.78 -56.80 -23.32
CA ASN A 178 24.96 -56.92 -24.16
C ASN A 178 24.79 -58.03 -25.22
N ILE A 179 24.94 -57.66 -26.49
CA ILE A 179 24.78 -58.55 -27.64
C ILE A 179 26.06 -58.53 -28.48
N ASN A 180 26.67 -59.70 -28.65
CA ASN A 180 27.70 -59.93 -29.66
C ASN A 180 27.20 -60.99 -30.67
N CYS A 181 26.90 -60.54 -31.88
CA CYS A 181 26.53 -61.39 -33.02
C CYS A 181 27.43 -61.14 -34.24
N SER A 182 28.61 -60.54 -34.02
CA SER A 182 29.61 -60.26 -35.06
C SER A 182 30.12 -61.53 -35.75
N TYR A 183 30.67 -61.37 -36.96
CA TYR A 183 31.19 -62.48 -37.79
C TYR A 183 30.17 -63.61 -38.00
N ASN A 184 29.00 -63.24 -38.53
CA ASN A 184 27.96 -64.16 -38.97
C ASN A 184 27.57 -63.84 -40.44
N SER A 185 26.40 -64.26 -40.90
CA SER A 185 25.86 -63.93 -42.22
C SER A 185 24.45 -63.33 -42.12
N LEU A 186 24.23 -62.52 -41.08
CA LEU A 186 22.95 -61.86 -40.83
C LEU A 186 22.66 -60.84 -41.94
N ALA A 187 21.60 -61.09 -42.72
CA ALA A 187 21.07 -60.13 -43.69
C ALA A 187 20.08 -59.13 -43.05
N ASN A 188 19.54 -59.50 -41.89
CA ASN A 188 18.72 -58.64 -41.02
C ASN A 188 19.05 -58.95 -39.55
N LEU A 189 18.82 -57.95 -38.70
CA LEU A 189 18.85 -58.06 -37.24
C LEU A 189 17.70 -57.19 -36.72
N GLN A 190 16.81 -57.75 -35.91
CA GLN A 190 15.70 -57.02 -35.32
C GLN A 190 16.01 -56.76 -33.85
N LEU A 191 15.96 -55.49 -33.45
CA LEU A 191 16.31 -55.03 -32.11
C LEU A 191 15.12 -54.29 -31.52
N SER A 192 14.17 -55.03 -30.99
CA SER A 192 12.89 -54.52 -30.49
C SER A 192 12.43 -55.30 -29.26
N ASN A 193 11.61 -54.65 -28.43
CA ASN A 193 10.95 -55.24 -27.26
C ASN A 193 11.89 -55.70 -26.13
N PHE A 194 13.02 -55.01 -25.92
CA PHE A 194 13.87 -55.22 -24.75
C PHE A 194 13.28 -54.51 -23.51
N THR A 195 13.30 -55.18 -22.35
CA THR A 195 12.96 -54.63 -21.03
C THR A 195 14.08 -53.76 -20.47
N ASN A 196 15.33 -54.10 -20.78
CA ASN A 196 16.51 -53.33 -20.39
C ASN A 196 17.06 -52.52 -21.57
N GLN A 197 17.72 -51.40 -21.28
CA GLN A 197 18.52 -50.71 -22.30
C GLN A 197 19.74 -51.56 -22.66
N ILE A 198 19.97 -51.76 -23.96
CA ILE A 198 21.23 -52.33 -24.46
C ILE A 198 22.35 -51.31 -24.22
N GLU A 199 23.42 -51.73 -23.55
CA GLU A 199 24.62 -50.92 -23.31
C GLU A 199 25.65 -51.11 -24.44
N ASN A 200 25.75 -52.31 -25.00
CA ASN A 200 26.71 -52.62 -26.06
C ASN A 200 26.12 -53.58 -27.12
N LEU A 201 26.23 -53.18 -28.38
CA LEU A 201 25.88 -54.00 -29.55
C LEU A 201 27.07 -54.10 -30.51
N ASP A 202 27.52 -55.33 -30.79
CA ASP A 202 28.37 -55.61 -31.94
C ASP A 202 27.67 -56.55 -32.93
N CYS A 203 27.40 -56.01 -34.11
CA CYS A 203 26.85 -56.71 -35.27
C CYS A 203 27.74 -56.54 -36.52
N SER A 204 29.01 -56.17 -36.33
CA SER A 204 29.97 -55.96 -37.41
C SER A 204 30.28 -57.25 -38.18
N HIS A 205 30.78 -57.09 -39.42
CA HIS A 205 31.08 -58.20 -40.32
C HIS A 205 29.86 -59.13 -40.56
N ASN A 206 28.76 -58.53 -41.00
CA ASN A 206 27.53 -59.21 -41.41
C ASN A 206 27.09 -58.70 -42.81
N GLN A 207 25.85 -58.94 -43.22
CA GLN A 207 25.31 -58.57 -44.53
C GLN A 207 24.11 -57.60 -44.40
N LEU A 208 24.03 -56.84 -43.30
CA LEU A 208 22.91 -55.95 -42.98
C LEU A 208 22.83 -54.80 -43.99
N THR A 209 21.64 -54.59 -44.58
CA THR A 209 21.38 -53.46 -45.51
C THR A 209 20.70 -52.26 -44.85
N SER A 210 20.14 -52.46 -43.66
CA SER A 210 19.60 -51.45 -42.76
C SER A 210 19.79 -51.89 -41.30
N LEU A 211 19.92 -50.92 -40.40
CA LEU A 211 19.94 -51.14 -38.95
C LEU A 211 19.18 -50.00 -38.27
N VAL A 212 18.30 -50.37 -37.34
CA VAL A 212 17.53 -49.46 -36.49
C VAL A 212 17.93 -49.74 -35.04
N SER A 213 18.21 -48.68 -34.28
CA SER A 213 18.54 -48.77 -32.87
C SER A 213 17.34 -49.27 -32.03
N PRO A 214 17.55 -50.05 -30.94
CA PRO A 214 16.48 -50.52 -30.04
C PRO A 214 15.84 -49.40 -29.19
N ILE A 215 14.49 -49.37 -29.16
CA ILE A 215 13.69 -48.41 -28.38
C ILE A 215 14.02 -48.52 -26.88
N VAL A 216 14.26 -47.38 -26.22
CA VAL A 216 14.70 -47.33 -24.81
C VAL A 216 13.92 -46.32 -23.98
N SER A 217 13.51 -46.77 -22.79
CA SER A 217 12.66 -46.03 -21.84
C SER A 217 13.50 -45.39 -20.72
N TYR A 218 13.49 -44.06 -20.67
CA TYR A 218 13.94 -43.15 -19.60
C TYR A 218 15.29 -43.40 -18.87
N GLY A 219 16.25 -42.48 -19.09
CA GLY A 219 16.89 -41.76 -17.97
C GLY A 219 18.07 -42.41 -17.21
N THR A 220 18.95 -43.14 -17.90
CA THR A 220 20.13 -43.81 -17.32
C THR A 220 21.43 -42.97 -17.45
N PRO A 221 22.48 -43.25 -16.64
CA PRO A 221 23.74 -42.49 -16.66
C PRO A 221 24.80 -43.01 -17.65
N ASN A 222 24.64 -44.21 -18.21
CA ASN A 222 25.64 -44.86 -19.06
C ASN A 222 25.33 -44.69 -20.57
N PRO A 223 26.35 -44.46 -21.41
CA PRO A 223 26.15 -44.27 -22.85
C PRO A 223 26.11 -45.58 -23.65
N PHE A 224 25.20 -45.69 -24.62
CA PHE A 224 25.06 -46.87 -25.49
C PHE A 224 26.13 -46.88 -26.60
N ASN A 225 26.85 -47.99 -26.74
CA ASN A 225 27.87 -48.21 -27.78
C ASN A 225 27.36 -49.14 -28.91
N ILE A 226 27.60 -48.75 -30.16
CA ILE A 226 27.17 -49.49 -31.35
C ILE A 226 28.34 -49.68 -32.31
N ASN A 227 28.63 -50.94 -32.66
CA ASN A 227 29.47 -51.30 -33.81
C ASN A 227 28.65 -52.05 -34.86
N CYS A 228 28.44 -51.41 -36.01
CA CYS A 228 27.78 -51.96 -37.19
C CYS A 228 28.66 -51.86 -38.46
N SER A 229 29.97 -51.71 -38.27
CA SER A 229 30.94 -51.59 -39.36
C SER A 229 31.04 -52.86 -40.23
N TYR A 230 31.52 -52.70 -41.47
CA TYR A 230 31.63 -53.80 -42.45
C TYR A 230 30.31 -54.54 -42.68
N ASN A 231 29.30 -53.78 -43.07
CA ASN A 231 27.99 -54.24 -43.49
C ASN A 231 27.65 -53.63 -44.87
N LEU A 232 26.39 -53.67 -45.29
CA LEU A 232 25.89 -53.11 -46.54
C LEU A 232 24.86 -51.98 -46.29
N LEU A 233 24.96 -51.30 -45.14
CA LEU A 233 23.95 -50.35 -44.69
C LEU A 233 23.80 -49.20 -45.68
N THR A 234 22.61 -49.06 -46.29
CA THR A 234 22.25 -47.91 -47.13
C THR A 234 21.59 -46.79 -46.32
N SER A 235 21.06 -47.14 -45.15
CA SER A 235 20.52 -46.23 -44.14
C SER A 235 20.86 -46.73 -42.74
N PHE A 236 21.10 -45.80 -41.82
CA PHE A 236 21.30 -46.07 -40.40
C PHE A 236 20.56 -44.99 -39.62
N SER A 237 19.63 -45.41 -38.77
CA SER A 237 18.86 -44.49 -37.92
C SER A 237 19.15 -44.79 -36.46
N LEU A 238 19.58 -43.75 -35.76
CA LEU A 238 19.63 -43.73 -34.30
C LEU A 238 18.26 -43.35 -33.75
N LEU A 239 18.04 -43.65 -32.48
CA LEU A 239 16.90 -43.16 -31.72
C LEU A 239 17.27 -41.90 -30.95
N ASP A 240 16.38 -40.93 -31.07
CA ASP A 240 16.37 -39.65 -30.38
C ASP A 240 16.44 -39.82 -28.85
N ASN A 241 16.79 -38.75 -28.13
CA ASN A 241 16.79 -38.70 -26.66
C ASN A 241 17.75 -39.65 -25.88
N VAL A 242 18.46 -40.57 -26.54
CA VAL A 242 19.46 -41.49 -25.94
C VAL A 242 20.83 -40.80 -25.79
N ALA A 243 21.62 -41.19 -24.79
CA ALA A 243 23.04 -40.85 -24.71
C ALA A 243 23.85 -41.98 -25.38
N TYR A 244 24.60 -41.65 -26.43
CA TYR A 244 25.46 -42.62 -27.13
C TYR A 244 26.94 -42.38 -26.80
N GLY A 245 27.70 -43.46 -26.72
CA GLY A 245 29.13 -43.40 -26.43
C GLY A 245 29.88 -43.40 -27.74
N THR A 246 30.37 -44.58 -28.12
CA THR A 246 31.01 -44.81 -29.42
C THR A 246 30.03 -45.39 -30.43
N ILE A 247 29.91 -44.72 -31.57
CA ILE A 247 29.17 -45.20 -32.74
C ILE A 247 30.16 -45.44 -33.88
N ASN A 248 30.30 -46.69 -34.33
CA ASN A 248 31.06 -47.05 -35.52
C ASN A 248 30.14 -47.66 -36.59
N CYS A 249 29.91 -46.88 -37.64
CA CYS A 249 29.12 -47.24 -38.82
C CYS A 249 29.95 -47.21 -40.11
N SER A 250 31.28 -47.25 -39.98
CA SER A 250 32.22 -47.21 -41.11
C SER A 250 32.12 -48.42 -42.05
N ASN A 251 32.60 -48.27 -43.29
CA ASN A 251 32.61 -49.32 -44.32
C ASN A 251 31.19 -49.87 -44.60
N ASN A 252 30.32 -48.96 -45.05
CA ASN A 252 28.91 -49.20 -45.38
C ASN A 252 28.55 -48.43 -46.67
N GLN A 253 27.27 -48.34 -47.03
CA GLN A 253 26.77 -47.78 -48.30
C GLN A 253 25.86 -46.55 -48.12
N MET A 254 25.97 -45.84 -46.99
CA MET A 254 25.07 -44.73 -46.64
C MET A 254 25.34 -43.46 -47.45
N ILE A 255 24.28 -42.78 -47.87
CA ILE A 255 24.34 -41.51 -48.66
C ILE A 255 23.99 -40.29 -47.80
N SER A 256 23.23 -40.45 -46.73
CA SER A 256 23.05 -39.43 -45.68
C SER A 256 23.04 -40.06 -44.29
N LEU A 257 23.36 -39.27 -43.28
CA LEU A 257 23.32 -39.67 -41.86
C LEU A 257 22.79 -38.50 -41.03
N THR A 258 21.82 -38.77 -40.15
CA THR A 258 21.26 -37.78 -39.22
C THR A 258 21.36 -38.29 -37.78
N ILE A 259 21.76 -37.43 -36.86
CA ILE A 259 22.01 -37.73 -35.44
C ILE A 259 21.13 -36.80 -34.59
N LYS A 260 20.28 -37.35 -33.71
CA LYS A 260 19.15 -36.63 -33.04
C LYS A 260 19.14 -36.67 -31.49
N ASN A 261 20.31 -36.85 -30.89
CA ASN A 261 20.42 -37.56 -29.61
C ASN A 261 20.98 -36.66 -28.50
N LYS A 262 20.78 -36.93 -27.20
CA LYS A 262 21.16 -35.95 -26.17
C LYS A 262 22.63 -35.57 -26.18
N ASN A 263 23.51 -36.58 -26.22
CA ASN A 263 24.96 -36.49 -26.30
C ASN A 263 25.49 -37.65 -27.19
N VAL A 264 26.65 -37.44 -27.83
CA VAL A 264 27.46 -38.49 -28.48
C VAL A 264 28.92 -38.25 -28.10
N ASP A 265 29.68 -39.27 -27.71
CA ASP A 265 31.09 -39.11 -27.32
C ASP A 265 32.07 -39.31 -28.50
N SER A 266 31.76 -40.23 -29.42
CA SER A 266 32.60 -40.59 -30.57
C SER A 266 31.78 -41.13 -31.75
N LEU A 267 32.06 -40.63 -32.96
CA LEU A 267 31.41 -41.08 -34.20
C LEU A 267 32.43 -41.39 -35.31
N ASP A 268 32.41 -42.62 -35.83
CA ASP A 268 33.07 -43.00 -37.08
C ASP A 268 32.03 -43.41 -38.13
N CYS A 269 31.95 -42.63 -39.21
CA CYS A 269 31.12 -42.91 -40.39
C CYS A 269 31.95 -42.99 -41.68
N SER A 270 33.27 -43.21 -41.56
CA SER A 270 34.21 -43.22 -42.68
C SER A 270 33.95 -44.35 -43.69
N ASN A 271 34.44 -44.18 -44.92
CA ASN A 271 34.26 -45.14 -46.01
C ASN A 271 32.76 -45.45 -46.28
N ASN A 272 31.95 -44.39 -46.32
CA ASN A 272 30.57 -44.40 -46.78
C ASN A 272 30.40 -43.35 -47.89
N PRO A 273 29.54 -43.55 -48.90
CA PRO A 273 29.27 -42.56 -49.95
C PRO A 273 28.47 -41.32 -49.50
N LEU A 274 28.49 -40.96 -48.20
CA LEU A 274 27.72 -39.88 -47.58
C LEU A 274 27.91 -38.56 -48.32
N SER A 275 26.85 -37.94 -48.84
CA SER A 275 26.84 -36.56 -49.33
C SER A 275 26.40 -35.55 -48.27
N GLU A 276 25.70 -36.01 -47.22
CA GLU A 276 25.15 -35.18 -46.15
C GLU A 276 25.35 -35.85 -44.78
N LEU A 277 25.72 -35.05 -43.77
CA LEU A 277 25.73 -35.42 -42.36
C LEU A 277 25.03 -34.30 -41.58
N SER A 278 24.06 -34.63 -40.73
CA SER A 278 23.21 -33.66 -40.03
C SER A 278 23.09 -33.99 -38.54
N PHE A 279 23.41 -33.03 -37.67
CA PHE A 279 23.17 -33.11 -36.23
C PHE A 279 21.98 -32.21 -35.88
N GLN A 280 20.98 -32.77 -35.19
CA GLN A 280 19.72 -32.13 -34.80
C GLN A 280 19.46 -32.48 -33.32
N ASP A 281 18.79 -31.61 -32.55
CA ASP A 281 18.36 -31.88 -31.16
C ASP A 281 19.42 -32.35 -30.12
N ILE A 282 20.70 -32.33 -30.51
CA ILE A 282 21.88 -32.77 -29.74
C ILE A 282 22.67 -31.61 -29.14
N LYS A 283 23.36 -31.86 -28.01
CA LYS A 283 24.48 -31.04 -27.53
C LYS A 283 25.79 -31.69 -27.94
N LEU A 284 26.59 -31.03 -28.79
CA LEU A 284 27.83 -31.61 -29.32
C LEU A 284 29.07 -31.40 -28.42
N GLN A 285 28.87 -30.88 -27.20
CA GLN A 285 29.95 -30.57 -26.25
C GLN A 285 30.74 -31.80 -25.76
N THR A 286 30.15 -33.00 -25.83
CA THR A 286 30.79 -34.26 -25.46
C THR A 286 31.51 -34.94 -26.62
N LEU A 287 31.22 -34.55 -27.87
CA LEU A 287 31.76 -35.22 -29.04
C LEU A 287 33.27 -34.94 -29.12
N SER A 288 34.05 -35.95 -28.80
CA SER A 288 35.51 -35.90 -28.70
C SER A 288 36.20 -36.33 -30.00
N TYR A 289 35.55 -37.19 -30.78
CA TYR A 289 36.07 -37.77 -32.02
C TYR A 289 35.00 -37.83 -33.11
N LEU A 290 35.38 -37.43 -34.33
CA LEU A 290 34.53 -37.49 -35.51
C LEU A 290 35.38 -37.87 -36.74
N ASN A 291 35.14 -39.06 -37.31
CA ASN A 291 35.82 -39.54 -38.51
C ASN A 291 34.86 -39.60 -39.71
N VAL A 292 35.11 -38.72 -40.68
CA VAL A 292 34.36 -38.56 -41.95
C VAL A 292 35.22 -38.89 -43.17
N ASN A 293 36.35 -39.59 -43.00
CA ASN A 293 37.28 -39.88 -44.09
C ASN A 293 36.66 -40.75 -45.19
N ASN A 294 37.07 -40.53 -46.44
CA ASN A 294 36.56 -41.23 -47.62
C ASN A 294 35.02 -41.17 -47.75
N THR A 295 34.44 -40.00 -47.49
CA THR A 295 33.03 -39.67 -47.74
C THR A 295 32.90 -38.60 -48.85
N ASN A 296 31.68 -38.37 -49.34
CA ASN A 296 31.36 -37.35 -50.35
C ASN A 296 30.81 -36.05 -49.71
N ILE A 297 30.95 -35.86 -48.39
CA ILE A 297 30.27 -34.79 -47.64
C ILE A 297 30.83 -33.43 -48.03
N THR A 298 29.96 -32.52 -48.48
CA THR A 298 30.33 -31.15 -48.86
C THR A 298 30.07 -30.11 -47.76
N SER A 299 29.21 -30.44 -46.77
CA SER A 299 29.03 -29.69 -45.52
C SER A 299 28.32 -30.56 -44.47
N ILE A 300 28.54 -30.25 -43.19
CA ILE A 300 27.94 -30.95 -42.04
C ILE A 300 26.94 -30.02 -41.33
N CYS A 301 25.66 -30.38 -41.31
CA CYS A 301 24.64 -29.64 -40.57
C CYS A 301 24.75 -29.92 -39.06
N LYS A 302 24.48 -28.94 -38.21
CA LYS A 302 24.52 -29.05 -36.74
C LYS A 302 23.62 -28.03 -36.05
N ASN A 303 23.37 -28.15 -34.75
CA ASN A 303 22.66 -27.10 -34.03
C ASN A 303 23.47 -25.78 -33.95
N GLU A 304 22.78 -24.67 -33.72
CA GLU A 304 23.42 -23.37 -33.52
C GLU A 304 24.23 -23.37 -32.20
N GLY A 305 25.40 -22.73 -32.21
CA GLY A 305 26.30 -22.68 -31.04
C GLY A 305 27.22 -23.89 -30.83
N ASP A 306 26.92 -25.07 -31.40
CA ASP A 306 27.76 -26.26 -31.25
C ASP A 306 29.11 -26.18 -31.99
N THR A 307 30.14 -26.87 -31.48
CA THR A 307 31.46 -27.01 -32.12
C THR A 307 31.83 -28.48 -32.29
N LEU A 308 32.13 -28.92 -33.52
CA LEU A 308 32.61 -30.28 -33.79
C LEU A 308 34.14 -30.40 -33.61
N PRO A 309 34.67 -31.61 -33.30
CA PRO A 309 36.08 -31.96 -33.45
C PRO A 309 36.61 -31.68 -34.86
N ALA A 310 37.94 -31.76 -35.06
CA ALA A 310 38.58 -31.44 -36.33
C ALA A 310 38.09 -32.31 -37.51
N THR A 311 37.15 -31.80 -38.31
CA THR A 311 36.51 -32.47 -39.47
C THR A 311 37.33 -32.46 -40.76
N GLY A 312 38.63 -32.15 -40.69
CA GLY A 312 39.45 -31.89 -41.87
C GLY A 312 38.97 -30.65 -42.64
N SER A 313 38.73 -30.79 -43.94
CA SER A 313 38.37 -29.67 -44.83
C SER A 313 36.86 -29.46 -45.01
N VAL A 314 36.00 -30.14 -44.24
CA VAL A 314 34.53 -30.14 -44.45
C VAL A 314 33.84 -28.98 -43.69
N PRO A 315 33.12 -28.06 -44.38
CA PRO A 315 32.32 -26.96 -43.79
C PRO A 315 31.14 -27.39 -42.89
N GLN A 316 30.52 -26.45 -42.16
CA GLN A 316 29.41 -26.71 -41.19
C GLN A 316 28.19 -25.76 -41.37
N THR A 317 26.95 -26.23 -41.15
CA THR A 317 25.62 -25.56 -41.41
C THR A 317 24.56 -25.86 -40.31
N VAL A 318 23.26 -25.49 -40.41
CA VAL A 318 22.23 -25.62 -39.31
C VAL A 318 20.82 -26.14 -39.74
N CYS A 319 20.17 -27.04 -38.96
CA CYS A 319 19.08 -27.92 -39.47
C CYS A 319 17.73 -28.14 -38.69
N ASN A 320 17.44 -27.51 -37.54
CA ASN A 320 16.15 -27.60 -36.79
C ASN A 320 15.84 -28.94 -36.05
N GLY A 321 14.70 -29.03 -35.34
CA GLY A 321 14.34 -30.20 -34.50
C GLY A 321 13.01 -30.16 -33.68
N ALA A 322 12.99 -30.74 -32.48
CA ALA A 322 11.82 -31.26 -31.70
C ALA A 322 11.19 -30.31 -30.63
N VAL A 323 10.18 -30.76 -29.83
CA VAL A 323 9.58 -29.98 -28.70
C VAL A 323 10.48 -30.01 -27.45
N LEU A 324 11.68 -29.49 -27.63
CA LEU A 324 12.68 -29.31 -26.59
C LEU A 324 12.15 -28.37 -25.49
N GLY A 325 12.21 -28.82 -24.23
CA GLY A 325 11.86 -27.99 -23.07
C GLY A 325 10.51 -28.30 -22.39
N MET A 326 9.80 -29.35 -22.81
CA MET A 326 8.66 -29.89 -22.06
C MET A 326 9.12 -30.39 -20.67
N ASP A 327 8.53 -29.85 -19.59
CA ASP A 327 8.86 -30.22 -18.21
C ASP A 327 8.47 -31.68 -17.90
N PRO A 328 9.32 -32.51 -17.26
CA PRO A 328 9.00 -33.90 -16.95
C PRO A 328 7.78 -34.11 -16.04
N GLY A 329 7.53 -33.17 -15.11
CA GLY A 329 6.33 -33.19 -14.27
C GLY A 329 5.07 -32.91 -15.07
N LEU A 330 5.11 -31.89 -15.94
CA LEU A 330 4.01 -31.58 -16.85
C LEU A 330 3.78 -32.71 -17.87
N LYS A 331 4.84 -33.29 -18.44
CA LYS A 331 4.74 -34.46 -19.32
C LYS A 331 4.03 -35.61 -18.59
N LYS A 332 4.44 -35.92 -17.36
CA LYS A 332 3.77 -36.91 -16.50
C LYS A 332 2.30 -36.57 -16.23
N LEU A 333 1.95 -35.30 -15.98
CA LEU A 333 0.57 -34.84 -15.83
C LEU A 333 -0.27 -35.16 -17.07
N LEU A 334 0.25 -34.87 -18.26
CA LEU A 334 -0.46 -35.00 -19.53
C LEU A 334 -0.67 -36.48 -19.95
N ILE A 335 0.32 -37.35 -19.71
CA ILE A 335 0.25 -38.78 -20.09
C ILE A 335 -0.47 -39.67 -19.07
N SER A 336 -0.53 -39.28 -17.78
CA SER A 336 -1.02 -40.17 -16.70
C SER A 336 -2.55 -40.29 -16.55
N THR A 337 -3.33 -39.79 -17.52
CA THR A 337 -4.76 -39.55 -17.31
C THR A 337 -5.61 -40.73 -17.80
N ASN A 338 -6.16 -41.48 -16.85
CA ASN A 338 -7.09 -42.57 -17.15
C ASN A 338 -8.48 -41.97 -17.47
N ALA A 339 -8.92 -42.09 -18.73
CA ALA A 339 -10.10 -41.41 -19.26
C ALA A 339 -11.43 -41.70 -18.52
N SER A 340 -11.47 -42.74 -17.69
CA SER A 340 -12.63 -43.11 -16.87
C SER A 340 -12.87 -42.22 -15.64
N VAL A 341 -11.92 -41.33 -15.29
CA VAL A 341 -11.78 -40.86 -13.90
C VAL A 341 -12.17 -39.40 -13.65
N CYS A 342 -12.12 -38.52 -14.65
CA CYS A 342 -12.38 -37.08 -14.44
C CYS A 342 -13.86 -36.69 -14.23
N ASN A 343 -14.79 -37.63 -14.36
CA ASN A 343 -16.23 -37.35 -14.44
C ASN A 343 -17.00 -37.55 -13.11
N SER A 344 -16.33 -37.82 -11.98
CA SER A 344 -17.00 -38.12 -10.70
C SER A 344 -16.81 -37.01 -9.65
N PRO A 345 -17.80 -36.11 -9.45
CA PRO A 345 -17.76 -35.13 -8.37
C PRO A 345 -18.06 -35.78 -7.02
N GLY A 346 -17.04 -36.39 -6.41
CA GLY A 346 -17.05 -36.86 -5.03
C GLY A 346 -16.52 -38.28 -4.82
N LEU A 347 -15.71 -38.44 -3.78
CA LEU A 347 -15.37 -39.72 -3.12
C LEU A 347 -14.54 -40.74 -3.92
N SER A 348 -13.40 -40.32 -4.48
CA SER A 348 -12.21 -41.19 -4.66
C SER A 348 -10.93 -40.36 -4.54
N ILE A 349 -9.77 -41.01 -4.38
CA ILE A 349 -8.57 -40.47 -3.71
C ILE A 349 -7.41 -40.01 -4.60
N ASP A 350 -7.38 -40.38 -5.88
CA ASP A 350 -6.64 -39.67 -6.93
C ASP A 350 -7.22 -38.24 -7.20
N TYR A 351 -6.99 -37.55 -8.33
CA TYR A 351 -6.35 -37.88 -9.62
C TYR A 351 -5.98 -36.57 -10.35
N TRP A 352 -5.04 -36.65 -11.30
CA TRP A 352 -4.61 -35.51 -12.14
C TRP A 352 -5.16 -35.65 -13.57
N GLY A 353 -5.37 -34.55 -14.32
CA GLY A 353 -6.08 -34.66 -15.60
C GLY A 353 -5.92 -33.50 -16.60
N ALA A 354 -5.98 -33.85 -17.89
CA ALA A 354 -6.11 -32.93 -19.03
C ALA A 354 -7.46 -33.15 -19.72
N ARG A 355 -8.10 -32.07 -20.19
CA ARG A 355 -9.41 -32.10 -20.85
C ARG A 355 -9.41 -31.41 -22.21
N ASP A 356 -10.27 -31.88 -23.11
CA ASP A 356 -10.57 -31.27 -24.40
C ASP A 356 -11.43 -30.00 -24.27
N SER A 357 -11.69 -29.35 -25.40
CA SER A 357 -12.54 -28.15 -25.48
C SER A 357 -14.02 -28.38 -25.12
N ASN A 358 -14.46 -29.64 -24.99
CA ASN A 358 -15.79 -30.04 -24.52
C ASN A 358 -15.78 -30.44 -23.03
N GLN A 359 -14.64 -30.28 -22.34
CA GLN A 359 -14.36 -30.73 -20.97
C GLN A 359 -14.35 -32.26 -20.75
N ASN A 360 -14.31 -33.07 -21.82
CA ASN A 360 -14.03 -34.50 -21.69
C ASN A 360 -12.56 -34.67 -21.30
N CYS A 361 -12.24 -35.62 -20.41
CA CYS A 361 -10.82 -35.97 -20.21
C CYS A 361 -10.26 -36.74 -21.41
N ILE A 362 -9.00 -36.45 -21.70
CA ILE A 362 -8.27 -36.97 -22.86
C ILE A 362 -6.98 -37.61 -22.39
N ASN A 363 -6.77 -38.89 -22.76
CA ASN A 363 -5.43 -39.44 -22.78
C ASN A 363 -4.70 -38.84 -24.00
N LEU A 364 -3.58 -38.17 -23.76
CA LEU A 364 -2.78 -37.49 -24.78
C LEU A 364 -1.68 -38.38 -25.35
N ASP A 365 -1.29 -39.40 -24.59
CA ASP A 365 -0.33 -40.43 -24.96
C ASP A 365 -1.14 -41.67 -25.39
N SER A 366 -1.85 -41.52 -26.52
CA SER A 366 -2.87 -42.49 -26.96
C SER A 366 -2.30 -43.75 -27.59
N ASP A 367 -1.03 -43.69 -28.00
CA ASP A 367 -0.14 -44.75 -28.45
C ASP A 367 0.81 -45.25 -27.33
N GLU A 368 0.80 -44.59 -26.16
CA GLU A 368 1.56 -44.97 -24.96
C GLU A 368 3.09 -45.03 -25.19
N ASP A 369 3.61 -44.23 -26.12
CA ASP A 369 5.03 -44.18 -26.49
C ASP A 369 5.86 -43.29 -25.54
N GLY A 370 5.19 -42.48 -24.72
CA GLY A 370 5.82 -41.64 -23.72
C GLY A 370 6.57 -40.43 -24.28
N GLU A 371 6.35 -40.05 -25.54
CA GLU A 371 6.59 -38.71 -26.11
C GLU A 371 5.27 -37.92 -26.25
N LEU A 372 5.34 -36.67 -26.69
CA LEU A 372 4.14 -35.84 -26.91
C LEU A 372 4.41 -34.98 -28.14
N LEU A 373 3.68 -35.23 -29.22
CA LEU A 373 3.75 -34.40 -30.42
C LEU A 373 2.95 -33.13 -30.19
N GLN A 374 3.27 -32.07 -30.94
CA GLN A 374 2.50 -30.83 -30.87
C GLN A 374 1.02 -31.06 -31.24
N THR A 375 0.71 -32.07 -32.06
CA THR A 375 -0.68 -32.46 -32.39
C THR A 375 -1.49 -32.94 -31.20
N ASP A 376 -0.85 -33.53 -30.19
CA ASP A 376 -1.52 -34.09 -29.02
C ASP A 376 -1.75 -32.98 -28.00
N LEU A 377 -0.72 -32.17 -27.77
CA LEU A 377 -0.79 -30.93 -26.99
C LEU A 377 -1.87 -29.96 -27.50
N ASN A 378 -2.14 -29.96 -28.81
CA ASN A 378 -3.22 -29.18 -29.41
C ASN A 378 -4.64 -29.65 -29.01
N GLN A 379 -4.81 -30.84 -28.45
CA GLN A 379 -6.11 -31.32 -27.95
C GLN A 379 -6.44 -30.74 -26.56
N VAL A 380 -5.42 -30.29 -25.82
CA VAL A 380 -5.56 -29.80 -24.44
C VAL A 380 -6.20 -28.42 -24.40
N ALA A 381 -7.37 -28.34 -23.78
CA ALA A 381 -8.04 -27.09 -23.43
C ALA A 381 -8.07 -26.82 -21.92
N TYR A 382 -7.98 -27.83 -21.04
CA TYR A 382 -7.90 -27.57 -19.60
C TYR A 382 -6.91 -28.53 -18.92
N ILE A 383 -6.19 -28.06 -17.91
CA ILE A 383 -5.33 -28.90 -17.05
C ILE A 383 -5.69 -28.73 -15.57
N ASN A 384 -5.69 -29.84 -14.84
CA ASN A 384 -6.09 -29.92 -13.43
C ASN A 384 -4.94 -30.47 -12.57
N PHE A 385 -4.41 -29.63 -11.70
CA PHE A 385 -3.43 -30.00 -10.66
C PHE A 385 -4.15 -30.56 -9.42
N HIS A 386 -3.65 -31.66 -8.86
CA HIS A 386 -4.27 -32.33 -7.70
C HIS A 386 -3.33 -32.39 -6.49
N TYR A 387 -3.89 -32.24 -5.29
CA TYR A 387 -3.17 -32.44 -4.05
C TYR A 387 -3.99 -33.23 -3.03
N ASP A 388 -3.53 -34.45 -2.71
CA ASP A 388 -4.03 -35.24 -1.57
C ASP A 388 -3.06 -35.10 -0.38
N PRO A 389 -3.51 -34.58 0.79
CA PRO A 389 -2.72 -34.49 2.00
C PRO A 389 -2.51 -35.82 2.75
N ILE A 390 -3.17 -36.91 2.32
CA ILE A 390 -3.10 -38.23 2.97
C ILE A 390 -1.99 -39.08 2.34
N ASN A 391 -1.86 -39.06 1.01
CA ASN A 391 -0.84 -39.81 0.28
C ASN A 391 0.37 -38.92 -0.08
N SER A 392 1.50 -39.13 0.60
CA SER A 392 2.72 -38.30 0.51
C SER A 392 3.51 -38.39 -0.81
N TYR A 393 2.88 -38.81 -1.91
CA TYR A 393 3.48 -38.97 -3.25
C TYR A 393 3.14 -37.78 -4.17
N ASN A 394 3.27 -36.55 -3.67
CA ASN A 394 3.06 -35.37 -4.51
C ASN A 394 4.36 -34.95 -5.21
N PRO A 395 4.44 -35.00 -6.56
CA PRO A 395 5.61 -34.48 -7.27
C PRO A 395 5.61 -32.95 -7.19
N ASN A 396 6.60 -32.38 -6.51
CA ASN A 396 6.90 -30.95 -6.64
C ASN A 396 7.22 -30.65 -8.11
N PHE A 397 6.31 -29.98 -8.83
CA PHE A 397 6.57 -29.49 -10.18
C PHE A 397 7.66 -28.43 -10.09
N GLY A 398 8.90 -28.75 -10.48
CA GLY A 398 10.03 -27.83 -10.34
C GLY A 398 9.85 -26.56 -11.18
N THR A 399 9.32 -26.72 -12.39
CA THR A 399 8.88 -25.65 -13.28
C THR A 399 7.64 -26.11 -14.04
N THR A 400 6.97 -25.21 -14.74
CA THR A 400 5.94 -25.57 -15.73
C THR A 400 6.25 -24.97 -17.10
N SER A 401 7.53 -24.88 -17.47
CA SER A 401 8.00 -24.29 -18.75
C SER A 401 7.36 -24.93 -19.98
N GLY A 402 6.88 -26.17 -19.87
CA GLY A 402 6.16 -26.85 -20.95
C GLY A 402 4.73 -26.37 -21.19
N ILE A 403 4.13 -25.54 -20.31
CA ILE A 403 2.73 -25.09 -20.45
C ILE A 403 2.56 -24.23 -21.72
N SER A 404 3.57 -23.49 -22.14
CA SER A 404 3.56 -22.71 -23.39
C SER A 404 3.34 -23.58 -24.64
N ASN A 405 3.65 -24.88 -24.59
CA ASN A 405 3.41 -25.81 -25.71
C ASN A 405 1.93 -26.21 -25.83
N LEU A 406 1.09 -25.91 -24.83
CA LEU A 406 -0.35 -26.20 -24.82
C LEU A 406 -1.13 -25.08 -25.52
N VAL A 407 -0.90 -24.86 -26.82
CA VAL A 407 -1.36 -23.66 -27.56
C VAL A 407 -2.89 -23.45 -27.59
N ASN A 408 -3.67 -24.51 -27.34
CA ASN A 408 -5.14 -24.47 -27.27
C ASN A 408 -5.69 -24.44 -25.84
N LEU A 409 -4.83 -24.34 -24.84
CA LEU A 409 -5.21 -24.28 -23.42
C LEU A 409 -6.08 -23.06 -23.14
N LYS A 410 -7.22 -23.30 -22.48
CA LYS A 410 -8.25 -22.35 -22.04
C LYS A 410 -8.30 -22.19 -20.52
N GLY A 411 -7.96 -23.21 -19.72
CA GLY A 411 -8.00 -23.06 -18.27
C GLY A 411 -7.00 -23.93 -17.50
N ILE A 412 -6.55 -23.41 -16.38
CA ILE A 412 -5.72 -24.12 -15.40
C ILE A 412 -6.48 -24.17 -14.07
N GLU A 413 -6.65 -25.35 -13.49
CA GLU A 413 -7.39 -25.56 -12.23
C GLU A 413 -6.55 -26.30 -11.18
N GLY A 414 -6.79 -26.00 -9.90
CA GLY A 414 -6.21 -26.68 -8.75
C GLY A 414 -7.28 -27.27 -7.84
N ILE A 415 -7.18 -28.58 -7.57
CA ILE A 415 -8.14 -29.37 -6.79
C ILE A 415 -7.43 -30.02 -5.59
N ILE A 416 -8.06 -30.05 -4.42
CA ILE A 416 -7.59 -30.80 -3.24
C ILE A 416 -8.50 -32.01 -3.00
N GLY A 417 -7.89 -33.17 -2.71
CA GLY A 417 -8.55 -34.38 -2.22
C GLY A 417 -8.59 -34.45 -0.68
N GLY A 418 -9.43 -35.35 -0.14
CA GLY A 418 -9.43 -35.70 1.28
C GLY A 418 -10.33 -34.86 2.21
N LEU A 419 -10.47 -35.32 3.47
CA LEU A 419 -11.35 -34.75 4.50
C LEU A 419 -10.67 -33.71 5.41
N SER A 420 -9.37 -33.46 5.27
CA SER A 420 -8.57 -32.58 6.15
C SER A 420 -8.27 -31.23 5.51
N SER A 421 -9.04 -30.21 5.87
CA SER A 421 -8.96 -28.83 5.35
C SER A 421 -7.72 -28.02 5.79
N TYR A 422 -6.60 -28.66 6.13
CA TYR A 422 -5.54 -28.09 6.96
C TYR A 422 -4.11 -28.16 6.37
N GLN A 423 -3.95 -28.67 5.15
CA GLN A 423 -2.65 -28.72 4.46
C GLN A 423 -2.66 -27.87 3.18
N VAL A 424 -1.46 -27.58 2.67
CA VAL A 424 -1.20 -26.62 1.59
C VAL A 424 -0.31 -27.24 0.52
N ALA A 425 -0.67 -27.02 -0.74
CA ALA A 425 0.05 -27.51 -1.90
C ALA A 425 1.02 -26.47 -2.46
N TYR A 426 2.17 -26.91 -2.97
CA TYR A 426 3.19 -26.04 -3.56
C TYR A 426 3.47 -26.45 -5.01
N LEU A 427 3.48 -25.48 -5.91
CA LEU A 427 3.93 -25.60 -7.30
C LEU A 427 5.21 -24.78 -7.47
N GLY A 428 6.07 -25.14 -8.42
CA GLY A 428 7.26 -24.38 -8.77
C GLY A 428 6.95 -23.14 -9.61
N HIS A 429 7.85 -22.83 -10.53
CA HIS A 429 7.75 -21.63 -11.37
C HIS A 429 6.78 -21.86 -12.53
N ILE A 430 5.74 -21.02 -12.64
CA ILE A 430 4.80 -21.01 -13.76
C ILE A 430 5.15 -19.85 -14.69
N ASP A 431 5.89 -20.15 -15.75
CA ASP A 431 6.22 -19.20 -16.80
C ASP A 431 5.40 -19.55 -18.06
N ILE A 432 4.55 -18.62 -18.51
CA ILE A 432 3.66 -18.72 -19.67
C ILE A 432 3.95 -17.53 -20.58
N ASP A 433 4.19 -17.79 -21.87
CA ASP A 433 4.33 -16.77 -22.90
C ASP A 433 3.59 -17.21 -24.16
N GLY A 434 2.71 -16.36 -24.68
CA GLY A 434 2.10 -16.52 -26.00
C GLY A 434 0.86 -17.41 -26.09
N LEU A 435 0.27 -17.88 -24.99
CA LEU A 435 -0.95 -18.71 -25.03
C LEU A 435 -2.18 -17.89 -25.47
N GLN A 436 -2.54 -18.01 -26.75
CA GLN A 436 -3.59 -17.18 -27.36
C GLN A 436 -5.01 -17.50 -26.87
N ASN A 437 -5.23 -18.67 -26.27
CA ASN A 437 -6.55 -19.18 -25.91
C ASN A 437 -6.82 -19.25 -24.40
N LEU A 438 -5.83 -18.96 -23.54
CA LEU A 438 -5.96 -19.17 -22.09
C LEU A 438 -6.88 -18.12 -21.47
N GLU A 439 -8.02 -18.56 -20.93
CA GLU A 439 -9.12 -17.74 -20.38
C GLU A 439 -8.97 -17.52 -18.86
N TYR A 440 -8.46 -18.50 -18.09
CA TYR A 440 -8.28 -18.36 -16.63
C TYR A 440 -7.25 -19.31 -16.00
N ILE A 441 -6.77 -18.95 -14.81
CA ILE A 441 -6.00 -19.79 -13.90
C ILE A 441 -6.65 -19.73 -12.51
N ASN A 442 -7.10 -20.87 -11.98
CA ASN A 442 -7.66 -21.00 -10.63
C ASN A 442 -6.94 -22.08 -9.83
N LEU A 443 -5.88 -21.64 -9.14
CA LEU A 443 -5.04 -22.41 -8.23
C LEU A 443 -5.25 -21.93 -6.77
N SER A 444 -6.49 -21.60 -6.38
CA SER A 444 -6.91 -21.08 -5.05
C SER A 444 -6.66 -22.00 -3.82
N LYS A 445 -5.86 -23.05 -4.02
CA LYS A 445 -5.47 -24.09 -3.07
C LYS A 445 -3.98 -24.42 -3.13
N PHE A 446 -3.23 -23.75 -4.00
CA PHE A 446 -1.82 -23.99 -4.28
C PHE A 446 -1.05 -22.66 -4.20
N TYR A 447 0.18 -22.72 -3.70
CA TYR A 447 1.15 -21.63 -3.78
C TYR A 447 2.17 -21.91 -4.89
N ALA A 448 2.25 -21.05 -5.91
CA ALA A 448 3.28 -21.16 -6.96
C ALA A 448 4.56 -20.42 -6.55
N ALA A 449 5.74 -20.97 -6.85
CA ALA A 449 7.03 -20.32 -6.54
C ALA A 449 7.23 -19.01 -7.33
N SER A 450 6.69 -18.91 -8.54
CA SER A 450 6.45 -17.65 -9.25
C SER A 450 5.36 -17.82 -10.29
N LEU A 451 4.79 -16.70 -10.76
CA LEU A 451 4.03 -16.62 -12.01
C LEU A 451 4.70 -15.58 -12.91
N LYS A 452 4.94 -15.90 -14.18
CA LYS A 452 5.18 -14.90 -15.24
C LYS A 452 4.26 -15.24 -16.39
N ILE A 453 3.37 -14.34 -16.75
CA ILE A 453 2.37 -14.58 -17.79
C ILE A 453 2.43 -13.45 -18.80
N LYS A 454 2.81 -13.79 -20.03
CA LYS A 454 3.09 -12.86 -21.11
C LYS A 454 2.26 -13.18 -22.35
N ASN A 455 1.90 -12.14 -23.11
CA ASN A 455 1.29 -12.27 -24.45
C ASN A 455 0.07 -13.21 -24.50
N THR A 456 -0.76 -13.18 -23.45
CA THR A 456 -1.88 -14.09 -23.22
C THR A 456 -3.20 -13.31 -23.30
N PRO A 457 -3.73 -13.03 -24.51
CA PRO A 457 -4.77 -12.01 -24.71
C PRO A 457 -6.15 -12.35 -24.20
N GLN A 458 -6.50 -13.63 -24.03
CA GLN A 458 -7.82 -14.06 -23.55
C GLN A 458 -7.92 -14.20 -22.03
N LEU A 459 -6.80 -14.04 -21.30
CA LEU A 459 -6.75 -14.31 -19.87
C LEU A 459 -7.57 -13.28 -19.10
N THR A 460 -8.55 -13.75 -18.33
CA THR A 460 -9.48 -12.92 -17.54
C THR A 460 -9.19 -12.96 -16.04
N SER A 461 -8.67 -14.07 -15.51
CA SER A 461 -8.43 -14.22 -14.08
C SER A 461 -7.28 -15.14 -13.73
N VAL A 462 -6.56 -14.80 -12.66
CA VAL A 462 -5.46 -15.59 -12.09
C VAL A 462 -5.61 -15.60 -10.58
N ILE A 463 -5.95 -16.76 -10.01
CA ILE A 463 -6.23 -16.94 -8.58
C ILE A 463 -5.27 -17.98 -8.04
N THR A 464 -4.57 -17.65 -6.96
CA THR A 464 -3.58 -18.48 -6.26
C THR A 464 -3.63 -18.24 -4.76
N GLY A 465 -3.11 -19.19 -3.98
CA GLY A 465 -3.12 -19.11 -2.51
C GLY A 465 -4.54 -19.09 -1.91
N GLY A 466 -4.62 -18.96 -0.59
CA GLY A 466 -5.88 -19.00 0.12
C GLY A 466 -5.74 -18.95 1.63
N TYR A 467 -6.87 -18.93 2.34
CA TYR A 467 -6.92 -18.94 3.80
C TYR A 467 -6.60 -20.35 4.33
N HIS A 468 -5.35 -20.56 4.75
CA HIS A 468 -4.90 -21.83 5.33
C HIS A 468 -4.38 -21.61 6.76
N SER A 469 -4.81 -22.44 7.71
CA SER A 469 -4.49 -22.20 9.12
C SER A 469 -3.01 -22.40 9.45
N ASN A 470 -2.32 -23.30 8.73
CA ASN A 470 -1.04 -23.88 9.14
C ASN A 470 0.12 -23.68 8.13
N GLY A 471 -0.03 -22.87 7.08
CA GLY A 471 1.05 -22.67 6.10
C GLY A 471 0.82 -21.57 5.06
N PHE A 472 1.91 -20.98 4.59
CA PHE A 472 1.96 -19.88 3.62
C PHE A 472 2.91 -20.21 2.46
N GLY A 473 2.77 -19.48 1.34
CA GLY A 473 3.61 -19.65 0.15
C GLY A 473 5.05 -19.18 0.33
N ASN A 474 5.90 -19.46 -0.66
CA ASN A 474 7.23 -18.87 -0.81
C ASN A 474 7.41 -18.28 -2.22
N THR A 475 6.42 -17.54 -2.67
CA THR A 475 6.38 -16.93 -4.00
C THR A 475 7.37 -15.78 -4.12
N SER A 476 8.22 -15.77 -5.14
CA SER A 476 9.13 -14.65 -5.40
C SER A 476 8.45 -13.51 -6.16
N LEU A 477 7.76 -13.82 -7.26
CA LEU A 477 7.30 -12.84 -8.26
C LEU A 477 5.98 -13.28 -8.91
N TYR A 478 5.04 -12.35 -9.08
CA TYR A 478 4.00 -12.38 -10.12
C TYR A 478 4.25 -11.27 -11.15
N GLU A 479 4.33 -11.64 -12.42
CA GLU A 479 4.59 -10.72 -13.55
C GLU A 479 3.52 -10.94 -14.63
N PHE A 480 2.82 -9.88 -15.03
CA PHE A 480 1.82 -9.92 -16.10
C PHE A 480 2.17 -8.94 -17.20
N GLU A 481 2.34 -9.43 -18.44
CA GLU A 481 2.66 -8.61 -19.61
C GLU A 481 1.71 -8.91 -20.78
N ASN A 482 1.20 -7.87 -21.44
CA ASN A 482 0.35 -8.00 -22.64
C ASN A 482 -0.85 -8.95 -22.42
N CYS A 483 -1.52 -8.85 -21.28
CA CYS A 483 -2.76 -9.58 -20.95
C CYS A 483 -3.96 -8.61 -20.94
N PRO A 484 -4.43 -8.14 -22.12
CA PRO A 484 -5.43 -7.08 -22.25
C PRO A 484 -6.80 -7.36 -21.62
N LEU A 485 -7.21 -8.62 -21.45
CA LEU A 485 -8.50 -8.96 -20.83
C LEU A 485 -8.41 -9.35 -19.35
N LEU A 486 -7.22 -9.27 -18.72
CA LEU A 486 -7.03 -9.70 -17.33
C LEU A 486 -7.77 -8.76 -16.38
N GLU A 487 -8.78 -9.28 -15.67
CA GLU A 487 -9.64 -8.53 -14.76
C GLU A 487 -9.32 -8.82 -13.28
N THR A 488 -8.97 -10.06 -12.92
CA THR A 488 -8.82 -10.49 -11.51
C THR A 488 -7.46 -11.15 -11.25
N VAL A 489 -6.73 -10.68 -10.23
CA VAL A 489 -5.49 -11.33 -9.73
C VAL A 489 -5.57 -11.56 -8.22
N LYS A 490 -5.43 -12.81 -7.78
CA LYS A 490 -5.44 -13.16 -6.34
C LYS A 490 -4.23 -14.05 -5.99
N GLY A 491 -3.67 -13.80 -4.82
CA GLY A 491 -2.43 -14.42 -4.32
C GLY A 491 -2.31 -14.33 -2.81
N ILE A 492 -3.32 -14.82 -2.09
CA ILE A 492 -3.48 -14.62 -0.63
C ILE A 492 -2.51 -15.53 0.14
N GLU A 493 -1.79 -14.97 1.12
CA GLU A 493 -0.76 -15.66 1.93
C GLU A 493 0.38 -16.33 1.12
N SER A 494 0.64 -15.87 -0.11
CA SER A 494 1.63 -16.47 -1.03
C SER A 494 3.11 -16.09 -0.75
N SER A 495 3.39 -15.10 0.11
CA SER A 495 4.71 -14.46 0.31
C SER A 495 5.28 -13.67 -0.89
N ILE A 496 4.46 -13.29 -1.88
CA ILE A 496 4.84 -12.54 -3.09
C ILE A 496 5.72 -11.33 -2.72
N GLN A 497 6.92 -11.24 -3.30
CA GLN A 497 7.87 -10.14 -3.04
C GLN A 497 7.78 -9.03 -4.10
N THR A 498 7.40 -9.40 -5.33
CA THR A 498 7.23 -8.49 -6.47
C THR A 498 5.93 -8.80 -7.21
N LEU A 499 5.18 -7.75 -7.58
CA LEU A 499 4.01 -7.83 -8.47
C LEU A 499 4.11 -6.74 -9.55
N THR A 500 4.04 -7.11 -10.83
CA THR A 500 4.13 -6.17 -11.96
C THR A 500 3.04 -6.38 -13.01
N PHE A 501 2.59 -5.27 -13.62
CA PHE A 501 1.60 -5.24 -14.69
C PHE A 501 2.05 -4.33 -15.83
N GLN A 502 2.26 -4.91 -17.01
CA GLN A 502 2.60 -4.21 -18.24
C GLN A 502 1.53 -4.50 -19.29
N ASN A 503 0.92 -3.47 -19.89
CA ASN A 503 -0.13 -3.60 -20.89
C ASN A 503 -1.30 -4.53 -20.49
N CYS A 504 -1.70 -4.48 -19.21
CA CYS A 504 -2.86 -5.19 -18.65
C CYS A 504 -3.95 -4.17 -18.21
N PRO A 505 -4.55 -3.40 -19.14
CA PRO A 505 -5.40 -2.24 -18.80
C PRO A 505 -6.71 -2.60 -18.08
N ASN A 506 -7.23 -3.82 -18.21
CA ASN A 506 -8.56 -4.20 -17.71
C ASN A 506 -8.57 -4.77 -16.28
N VAL A 507 -7.44 -4.74 -15.55
CA VAL A 507 -7.39 -5.27 -14.17
C VAL A 507 -8.31 -4.45 -13.26
N LYS A 508 -9.30 -5.13 -12.66
CA LYS A 508 -10.33 -4.61 -11.75
C LYS A 508 -10.09 -5.04 -10.31
N GLU A 509 -9.74 -6.29 -10.06
CA GLU A 509 -9.61 -6.86 -8.72
C GLU A 509 -8.19 -7.38 -8.47
N ILE A 510 -7.57 -6.92 -7.39
CA ILE A 510 -6.31 -7.45 -6.88
C ILE A 510 -6.46 -7.81 -5.40
N ASP A 511 -6.28 -9.08 -5.03
CA ASP A 511 -6.16 -9.50 -3.63
C ASP A 511 -4.88 -10.29 -3.36
N ILE A 512 -3.94 -9.61 -2.72
CA ILE A 512 -2.65 -10.13 -2.28
C ILE A 512 -2.43 -9.81 -0.80
N THR A 513 -3.48 -9.99 -0.01
CA THR A 513 -3.44 -9.89 1.46
C THR A 513 -2.42 -10.88 2.04
N GLY A 514 -1.55 -10.41 2.94
CA GLY A 514 -0.55 -11.23 3.64
C GLY A 514 0.63 -11.69 2.78
N ASN A 515 1.28 -10.78 2.04
CA ASN A 515 2.44 -11.08 1.19
C ASN A 515 3.73 -10.41 1.69
N ARG A 516 4.77 -10.23 0.86
CA ARG A 516 6.06 -9.61 1.22
C ARG A 516 6.46 -8.48 0.25
N LEU A 517 5.48 -7.83 -0.38
CA LEU A 517 5.73 -6.75 -1.32
C LEU A 517 6.49 -5.61 -0.64
N SER A 518 7.51 -5.09 -1.32
CA SER A 518 8.24 -3.88 -0.90
C SER A 518 7.87 -2.63 -1.73
N ALA A 519 7.30 -2.84 -2.91
CA ALA A 519 6.78 -1.80 -3.80
C ALA A 519 5.58 -2.32 -4.60
N PHE A 520 4.74 -1.40 -5.09
CA PHE A 520 3.62 -1.68 -5.98
C PHE A 520 3.35 -0.46 -6.86
N ASP A 521 3.35 -0.63 -8.18
CA ASP A 521 2.99 0.43 -9.13
C ASP A 521 1.58 0.20 -9.68
N ALA A 522 0.67 1.10 -9.34
CA ALA A 522 -0.71 1.10 -9.83
C ALA A 522 -0.92 2.03 -11.03
N SER A 523 0.11 2.72 -11.53
CA SER A 523 -0.01 3.80 -12.52
C SER A 523 -0.81 3.40 -13.76
N SER A 524 -0.51 2.22 -14.33
CA SER A 524 -1.17 1.65 -15.52
C SER A 524 -2.59 1.10 -15.28
N LEU A 525 -2.96 0.84 -14.03
CA LEU A 525 -4.18 0.12 -13.65
C LEU A 525 -5.40 1.06 -13.57
N ASN A 526 -5.86 1.58 -14.71
CA ASN A 526 -6.94 2.60 -14.72
C ASN A 526 -8.35 2.02 -14.56
N ASN A 527 -8.52 0.71 -14.68
CA ASN A 527 -9.80 0.03 -14.43
C ASN A 527 -9.90 -0.61 -13.03
N LEU A 528 -8.95 -0.34 -12.13
CA LEU A 528 -8.90 -0.95 -10.81
C LEU A 528 -10.12 -0.54 -9.97
N GLU A 529 -10.89 -1.54 -9.52
CA GLU A 529 -12.12 -1.44 -8.74
C GLU A 529 -11.89 -1.88 -7.28
N THR A 530 -11.08 -2.91 -7.04
CA THR A 530 -10.77 -3.40 -5.68
C THR A 530 -9.28 -3.75 -5.51
N LEU A 531 -8.71 -3.40 -4.35
CA LEU A 531 -7.30 -3.63 -4.02
C LEU A 531 -7.11 -4.02 -2.56
N HIS A 532 -6.61 -5.23 -2.33
CA HIS A 532 -6.31 -5.79 -1.01
C HIS A 532 -4.81 -6.10 -0.89
N LEU A 533 -4.12 -5.25 -0.11
CA LEU A 533 -2.68 -5.24 0.19
C LEU A 533 -2.40 -5.38 1.70
N GLY A 534 -3.43 -5.53 2.53
CA GLY A 534 -3.29 -5.57 3.98
C GLY A 534 -2.58 -6.83 4.50
N ASN A 535 -2.24 -6.83 5.78
CA ASN A 535 -1.73 -8.00 6.49
C ASN A 535 -2.79 -8.56 7.46
N PHE A 536 -2.73 -9.86 7.75
CA PHE A 536 -3.74 -10.54 8.57
C PHE A 536 -3.65 -10.21 10.07
N LEU A 537 -4.75 -10.46 10.79
CA LEU A 537 -4.78 -10.46 12.25
C LEU A 537 -3.94 -11.64 12.77
N ASN A 538 -3.03 -11.41 13.72
CA ASN A 538 -2.44 -12.50 14.49
C ASN A 538 -3.55 -13.29 15.21
N TYR A 539 -3.59 -14.60 15.01
CA TYR A 539 -4.49 -15.50 15.73
C TYR A 539 -3.98 -15.77 17.15
N GLY A 540 -4.15 -14.76 18.02
CA GLY A 540 -3.81 -14.87 19.44
C GLY A 540 -2.31 -14.85 19.74
N SER A 541 -1.97 -14.80 21.03
CA SER A 541 -0.61 -14.59 21.54
C SER A 541 0.32 -15.82 21.48
N ASN A 542 -0.11 -16.90 20.81
CA ASN A 542 0.60 -18.20 20.83
C ASN A 542 1.13 -18.63 19.44
N ASP A 543 0.79 -17.93 18.36
CA ASP A 543 1.34 -18.19 17.03
C ASP A 543 2.81 -17.70 16.98
N MET A 544 3.76 -18.62 17.18
CA MET A 544 5.21 -18.38 16.96
C MET A 544 5.60 -18.36 15.47
N VAL A 545 4.62 -18.15 14.58
CA VAL A 545 4.73 -18.30 13.13
C VAL A 545 4.79 -16.91 12.49
N ASP A 546 5.94 -16.54 11.93
CA ASP A 546 6.11 -15.26 11.22
C ASP A 546 5.40 -15.29 9.86
N ARG A 547 4.09 -15.01 9.88
CA ARG A 547 3.29 -14.86 8.67
C ARG A 547 3.84 -13.73 7.79
N PRO A 548 3.74 -13.84 6.45
CA PRO A 548 4.29 -12.84 5.54
C PRO A 548 3.58 -11.48 5.73
N LYS A 549 4.37 -10.40 5.72
CA LYS A 549 3.88 -9.02 5.88
C LYS A 549 4.43 -8.12 4.78
N ASN A 550 3.53 -7.41 4.10
CA ASN A 550 3.88 -6.41 3.10
C ASN A 550 4.66 -5.27 3.78
N THR A 551 5.79 -4.89 3.16
CA THR A 551 6.75 -3.88 3.65
C THR A 551 6.71 -2.57 2.83
N LEU A 552 5.64 -2.34 2.06
CA LEU A 552 5.43 -1.07 1.33
C LEU A 552 5.50 0.11 2.30
N THR A 553 6.28 1.13 1.94
CA THR A 553 6.38 2.39 2.65
C THR A 553 5.52 3.49 2.02
N SER A 554 5.19 3.41 0.74
CA SER A 554 4.26 4.34 0.08
C SER A 554 3.31 3.63 -0.88
N LEU A 555 2.13 4.21 -1.06
CA LEU A 555 1.11 3.73 -2.00
C LEU A 555 0.41 4.92 -2.65
N ASN A 556 0.51 5.05 -3.96
CA ASN A 556 -0.15 6.09 -4.75
C ASN A 556 -1.22 5.46 -5.64
N LEU A 557 -2.48 5.80 -5.36
CA LEU A 557 -3.68 5.39 -6.07
C LEU A 557 -4.48 6.62 -6.55
N SER A 558 -3.81 7.77 -6.70
CA SER A 558 -4.45 8.97 -7.21
C SER A 558 -5.08 8.75 -8.59
N ASN A 559 -6.24 9.37 -8.82
CA ASN A 559 -7.00 9.32 -10.07
C ASN A 559 -7.56 7.94 -10.45
N LYS A 560 -7.67 6.99 -9.52
CA LYS A 560 -8.28 5.68 -9.76
C LYS A 560 -9.79 5.79 -9.70
N SER A 561 -10.36 6.33 -10.78
CA SER A 561 -11.76 6.74 -10.89
C SER A 561 -12.79 5.63 -10.72
N LYS A 562 -12.37 4.35 -10.80
CA LYS A 562 -13.20 3.16 -10.57
C LYS A 562 -13.01 2.49 -9.21
N LEU A 563 -12.02 2.90 -8.42
CA LEU A 563 -11.68 2.19 -7.17
C LEU A 563 -12.80 2.36 -6.14
N THR A 564 -13.39 1.25 -5.70
CA THR A 564 -14.44 1.17 -4.68
C THR A 564 -13.91 0.68 -3.34
N THR A 565 -12.98 -0.28 -3.34
CA THR A 565 -12.47 -0.92 -2.12
C THR A 565 -10.96 -0.92 -2.05
N LEU A 566 -10.40 -0.42 -0.95
CA LEU A 566 -8.98 -0.48 -0.62
C LEU A 566 -8.78 -1.05 0.78
N THR A 567 -7.96 -2.09 0.93
CA THR A 567 -7.44 -2.51 2.24
C THR A 567 -5.92 -2.62 2.21
N CYS A 568 -5.24 -1.87 3.07
CA CYS A 568 -3.78 -1.86 3.22
C CYS A 568 -3.34 -1.83 4.70
N LYS A 569 -4.22 -2.32 5.59
CA LYS A 569 -4.03 -2.36 7.05
C LYS A 569 -2.84 -3.21 7.50
N LYS A 570 -2.31 -2.95 8.70
CA LYS A 570 -1.27 -3.74 9.38
C LYS A 570 0.07 -3.80 8.64
N GLY A 571 0.37 -2.79 7.82
CA GLY A 571 1.60 -2.68 7.04
C GLY A 571 2.65 -1.81 7.72
N VAL A 572 3.48 -1.15 6.90
CA VAL A 572 4.48 -0.16 7.34
C VAL A 572 4.41 1.13 6.52
N LEU A 573 3.29 1.38 5.84
CA LEU A 573 3.10 2.56 4.98
C LEU A 573 3.33 3.84 5.78
N SER A 574 4.15 4.75 5.27
CA SER A 574 4.33 6.11 5.74
C SER A 574 3.58 7.15 4.89
N SER A 575 3.21 6.83 3.64
CA SER A 575 2.30 7.67 2.85
C SER A 575 1.26 6.88 2.05
N LEU A 576 0.05 7.46 1.96
CA LEU A 576 -1.04 6.97 1.13
C LEU A 576 -1.67 8.14 0.35
N ASP A 577 -1.77 8.02 -0.96
CA ASP A 577 -2.51 8.95 -1.81
C ASP A 577 -3.70 8.22 -2.47
N ILE A 578 -4.92 8.67 -2.16
CA ILE A 578 -6.18 8.20 -2.78
C ILE A 578 -6.97 9.35 -3.41
N SER A 579 -6.30 10.46 -3.73
CA SER A 579 -6.96 11.64 -4.29
C SER A 579 -7.63 11.36 -5.65
N ASN A 580 -8.69 12.11 -5.96
CA ASN A 580 -9.48 11.97 -7.19
C ASN A 580 -10.05 10.54 -7.40
N CYS A 581 -10.47 9.86 -6.32
CA CYS A 581 -11.15 8.56 -6.35
C CYS A 581 -12.61 8.71 -5.91
N PRO A 582 -13.54 9.07 -6.82
CA PRO A 582 -14.92 9.46 -6.49
C PRO A 582 -15.90 8.29 -6.29
N LEU A 583 -15.46 7.05 -6.52
CA LEU A 583 -16.27 5.84 -6.33
C LEU A 583 -15.83 5.00 -5.12
N LEU A 584 -14.92 5.51 -4.27
CA LEU A 584 -14.49 4.78 -3.07
C LEU A 584 -15.68 4.62 -2.12
N GLU A 585 -15.89 3.39 -1.64
CA GLU A 585 -16.92 3.06 -0.65
C GLU A 585 -16.27 2.66 0.67
N MET A 586 -15.13 1.94 0.61
CA MET A 586 -14.42 1.42 1.77
C MET A 586 -12.90 1.52 1.61
N VAL A 587 -12.25 2.13 2.60
CA VAL A 587 -10.80 2.20 2.77
C VAL A 587 -10.41 1.76 4.18
N ASN A 588 -9.49 0.81 4.30
CA ASN A 588 -8.90 0.42 5.59
C ASN A 588 -7.36 0.43 5.51
N CYS A 589 -6.76 1.49 6.06
CA CYS A 589 -5.32 1.74 6.16
C CYS A 589 -4.83 1.79 7.62
N SER A 590 -5.64 1.31 8.58
CA SER A 590 -5.28 1.24 9.99
C SER A 590 -4.03 0.39 10.27
N ASP A 591 -3.39 0.58 11.43
CA ASP A 591 -2.20 -0.16 11.88
C ASP A 591 -1.02 0.00 10.89
N ASN A 592 -0.65 1.22 10.53
CA ASN A 592 0.50 1.54 9.66
C ASN A 592 1.40 2.60 10.34
N ASN A 593 2.34 3.17 9.59
CA ASN A 593 3.21 4.27 10.04
C ASN A 593 2.88 5.60 9.33
N LEU A 594 1.63 5.79 8.87
CA LEU A 594 1.28 6.89 7.96
C LEU A 594 1.60 8.23 8.61
N THR A 595 2.47 9.03 7.98
CA THR A 595 2.73 10.44 8.32
C THR A 595 2.11 11.39 7.30
N SER A 596 1.66 10.87 6.14
CA SER A 596 0.94 11.61 5.12
C SER A 596 -0.23 10.79 4.54
N LEU A 597 -1.39 11.43 4.38
CA LEU A 597 -2.59 10.89 3.77
C LEU A 597 -3.25 11.95 2.88
N ASN A 598 -3.34 11.71 1.58
CA ASN A 598 -4.00 12.61 0.63
C ASN A 598 -5.40 12.08 0.27
N LEU A 599 -6.42 12.83 0.69
CA LEU A 599 -7.85 12.54 0.48
C LEU A 599 -8.51 13.43 -0.59
N SER A 600 -7.75 14.30 -1.26
CA SER A 600 -8.32 15.40 -2.06
C SER A 600 -9.30 14.92 -3.13
N ASN A 601 -10.49 15.52 -3.24
CA ASN A 601 -11.56 15.13 -4.17
C ASN A 601 -12.01 13.65 -4.07
N THR A 602 -11.90 13.03 -2.89
CA THR A 602 -12.42 11.68 -2.62
C THR A 602 -13.87 11.76 -2.15
N VAL A 603 -14.73 10.88 -2.65
CA VAL A 603 -16.15 10.84 -2.26
C VAL A 603 -16.48 9.41 -1.85
N MET A 604 -16.98 9.24 -0.62
CA MET A 604 -17.43 7.98 -0.04
C MET A 604 -18.79 8.17 0.64
N PRO A 605 -19.91 8.02 -0.09
CA PRO A 605 -21.24 8.13 0.49
C PRO A 605 -21.54 6.95 1.43
N TYR A 606 -22.58 7.12 2.24
CA TYR A 606 -23.00 6.17 3.27
C TYR A 606 -23.16 4.72 2.75
N LEU A 607 -22.46 3.77 3.40
CA LEU A 607 -22.55 2.34 3.09
C LEU A 607 -23.85 1.71 3.60
N PRO A 608 -24.64 1.01 2.75
CA PRO A 608 -25.48 -0.08 3.25
C PRO A 608 -24.58 -1.20 3.79
N ALA A 609 -25.02 -1.89 4.85
CA ALA A 609 -24.19 -2.89 5.53
C ALA A 609 -23.82 -4.07 4.60
N VAL A 610 -22.55 -4.11 4.17
CA VAL A 610 -21.98 -5.23 3.40
C VAL A 610 -20.89 -5.93 4.21
N TYR A 611 -20.95 -7.25 4.13
CA TYR A 611 -20.20 -8.24 4.90
C TYR A 611 -18.68 -8.12 4.70
N ASN A 612 -17.90 -8.01 5.79
CA ASN A 612 -16.44 -7.83 5.71
C ASN A 612 -15.67 -8.97 6.38
N PHE A 613 -14.65 -9.51 5.70
CA PHE A 613 -13.75 -10.49 6.29
C PHE A 613 -12.77 -9.80 7.25
N ASN A 614 -12.79 -10.22 8.52
CA ASN A 614 -11.74 -9.91 9.51
C ASN A 614 -11.54 -8.41 9.84
N SER A 615 -12.62 -7.65 10.03
CA SER A 615 -12.55 -6.29 10.62
C SER A 615 -13.69 -6.03 11.62
N ASN A 616 -13.35 -5.68 12.86
CA ASN A 616 -14.31 -5.27 13.90
C ASN A 616 -14.84 -3.83 13.69
N SER A 617 -14.86 -3.35 12.45
CA SER A 617 -15.16 -1.96 12.07
C SER A 617 -16.40 -1.90 11.18
N ASP A 618 -17.51 -2.42 11.68
CA ASP A 618 -18.79 -2.44 10.96
C ASP A 618 -19.23 -1.01 10.62
N GLY A 619 -19.28 -0.70 9.32
CA GLY A 619 -19.91 0.52 8.78
C GLY A 619 -19.06 1.78 8.69
N VAL A 620 -17.72 1.72 8.81
CA VAL A 620 -16.82 2.88 8.61
C VAL A 620 -16.32 2.94 7.15
N ASN A 621 -16.48 4.08 6.46
CA ASN A 621 -15.96 4.26 5.09
C ASN A 621 -14.42 4.35 5.08
N LEU A 622 -13.81 5.18 5.93
CA LEU A 622 -12.36 5.34 6.04
C LEU A 622 -11.85 4.93 7.43
N SER A 623 -11.23 3.77 7.55
CA SER A 623 -10.52 3.33 8.77
C SER A 623 -9.03 3.64 8.66
N CYS A 624 -8.54 4.60 9.44
CA CYS A 624 -7.16 5.12 9.43
C CYS A 624 -6.54 5.21 10.84
N SER A 625 -7.01 4.37 11.77
CA SER A 625 -6.53 4.32 13.15
C SER A 625 -5.16 3.67 13.34
N ASN A 626 -4.49 3.95 14.46
CA ASN A 626 -3.16 3.40 14.79
C ASN A 626 -2.11 3.73 13.71
N ASN A 627 -1.81 5.03 13.57
CA ASN A 627 -0.91 5.59 12.56
C ASN A 627 -0.08 6.75 13.17
N GLN A 628 0.70 7.48 12.36
CA GLN A 628 1.59 8.57 12.80
C GLN A 628 1.20 9.94 12.21
N LEU A 629 -0.06 10.11 11.80
CA LEU A 629 -0.51 11.33 11.10
C LEU A 629 -0.45 12.51 12.07
N SER A 630 0.24 13.58 11.65
CA SER A 630 0.32 14.84 12.39
C SER A 630 -0.73 15.86 11.97
N SER A 631 -1.34 15.66 10.79
CA SER A 631 -2.41 16.46 10.22
C SER A 631 -3.22 15.63 9.22
N VAL A 632 -4.52 15.90 9.11
CA VAL A 632 -5.40 15.38 8.04
C VAL A 632 -6.28 16.52 7.54
N SER A 633 -6.40 16.67 6.22
CA SER A 633 -7.42 17.52 5.60
C SER A 633 -8.41 16.70 4.79
N MET A 634 -9.69 17.00 5.01
CA MET A 634 -10.85 16.52 4.29
C MET A 634 -11.57 17.67 3.55
N GLU A 635 -10.99 18.86 3.42
CA GLU A 635 -11.66 20.07 2.89
C GLU A 635 -12.23 19.91 1.47
N SER A 636 -11.72 18.95 0.69
CA SER A 636 -12.27 18.55 -0.62
C SER A 636 -12.73 17.08 -0.67
N ALA A 637 -12.87 16.42 0.48
CA ALA A 637 -13.24 15.01 0.61
C ALA A 637 -14.58 14.86 1.32
N GLN A 638 -15.52 14.13 0.71
CA GLN A 638 -16.86 13.89 1.24
C GLN A 638 -16.99 12.42 1.68
N ILE A 639 -16.59 12.12 2.91
CA ILE A 639 -16.46 10.74 3.42
C ILE A 639 -17.43 10.55 4.58
N ALA A 640 -18.48 9.73 4.43
CA ALA A 640 -19.58 9.70 5.39
C ALA A 640 -19.18 9.24 6.81
N LYS A 641 -18.24 8.30 6.94
CA LYS A 641 -17.66 7.90 8.24
C LYS A 641 -16.15 7.74 8.18
N ALA A 642 -15.41 8.36 9.10
CA ALA A 642 -13.95 8.30 9.15
C ALA A 642 -13.39 8.11 10.57
N ASP A 643 -12.45 7.17 10.74
CA ASP A 643 -11.74 6.93 12.00
C ASP A 643 -10.25 7.26 11.90
N PHE A 644 -9.81 8.26 12.65
CA PHE A 644 -8.43 8.71 12.80
C PHE A 644 -7.89 8.49 14.24
N SER A 645 -8.51 7.60 15.02
CA SER A 645 -8.11 7.35 16.41
C SER A 645 -6.70 6.75 16.54
N ASN A 646 -5.98 7.07 17.62
CA ASN A 646 -4.60 6.63 17.86
C ASN A 646 -3.61 7.10 16.76
N ASN A 647 -3.62 8.39 16.46
CA ASN A 647 -2.65 9.04 15.58
C ASN A 647 -1.76 10.01 16.41
N GLN A 648 -1.05 10.93 15.76
CA GLN A 648 -0.28 12.01 16.40
C GLN A 648 -0.81 13.39 15.98
N LEU A 649 -2.12 13.49 15.72
CA LEU A 649 -2.72 14.68 15.10
C LEU A 649 -2.50 15.92 15.96
N ASN A 650 -2.07 17.00 15.30
CA ASN A 650 -2.08 18.37 15.82
C ASN A 650 -3.28 19.13 15.24
N THR A 651 -3.56 18.92 13.95
CA THR A 651 -4.62 19.60 13.20
C THR A 651 -5.53 18.62 12.46
N LEU A 652 -6.84 18.88 12.43
CA LEU A 652 -7.81 18.14 11.61
C LEU A 652 -8.73 19.13 10.89
N PHE A 653 -8.82 19.05 9.56
CA PHE A 653 -9.62 19.96 8.75
C PHE A 653 -10.80 19.21 8.11
N LEU A 654 -12.01 19.48 8.58
CA LEU A 654 -13.27 18.82 8.19
C LEU A 654 -14.18 19.72 7.34
N LYS A 655 -13.76 20.95 7.02
CA LYS A 655 -14.61 21.95 6.37
C LYS A 655 -14.82 21.66 4.89
N ASN A 656 -15.77 20.80 4.57
CA ASN A 656 -15.97 20.14 3.28
C ASN A 656 -17.42 20.22 2.72
N GLY A 657 -18.31 20.93 3.41
CA GLY A 657 -19.71 21.11 3.03
C GLY A 657 -20.58 19.87 3.23
N TYR A 658 -20.03 18.85 3.90
CA TYR A 658 -20.65 17.57 4.16
C TYR A 658 -20.96 17.44 5.67
N THR A 659 -21.59 16.34 6.08
CA THR A 659 -21.83 16.07 7.51
C THR A 659 -21.44 14.63 7.78
N GLU A 660 -20.15 14.42 8.06
CA GLU A 660 -19.59 13.13 8.40
C GLU A 660 -19.63 12.79 9.90
N GLU A 661 -19.58 11.49 10.18
CA GLU A 661 -19.33 10.92 11.49
C GLU A 661 -17.83 10.62 11.62
N VAL A 662 -17.12 11.37 12.47
CA VAL A 662 -15.66 11.28 12.62
C VAL A 662 -15.26 10.84 14.03
N THR A 663 -14.27 9.94 14.14
CA THR A 663 -13.65 9.57 15.42
C THR A 663 -12.15 9.87 15.42
N PHE A 664 -11.63 10.42 16.51
CA PHE A 664 -10.24 10.88 16.62
C PHE A 664 -9.69 10.75 18.06
N ASN A 665 -10.13 9.72 18.78
CA ASN A 665 -9.69 9.48 20.16
C ASN A 665 -8.19 9.14 20.23
N ASN A 666 -7.55 9.30 21.39
CA ASN A 666 -6.13 9.02 21.62
C ASN A 666 -5.17 9.78 20.65
N ASN A 667 -5.43 11.06 20.42
CA ASN A 667 -4.56 12.00 19.70
C ASN A 667 -4.07 13.09 20.67
N PRO A 668 -3.03 12.83 21.49
CA PRO A 668 -2.70 13.69 22.64
C PRO A 668 -2.16 15.08 22.28
N ASN A 669 -1.72 15.29 21.04
CA ASN A 669 -1.14 16.54 20.56
C ASN A 669 -2.16 17.45 19.85
N ILE A 670 -3.46 17.10 19.84
CA ILE A 670 -4.44 17.81 19.01
C ILE A 670 -4.72 19.20 19.57
N THR A 671 -4.37 20.22 18.77
CA THR A 671 -4.45 21.64 19.12
C THR A 671 -5.48 22.41 18.32
N TYR A 672 -5.87 21.92 17.14
CA TYR A 672 -6.84 22.60 16.28
C TYR A 672 -7.72 21.63 15.49
N ILE A 673 -9.03 21.90 15.45
CA ILE A 673 -9.95 21.30 14.50
C ILE A 673 -10.72 22.42 13.80
N CYS A 674 -10.79 22.33 12.47
CA CYS A 674 -11.71 23.12 11.67
C CYS A 674 -12.85 22.23 11.19
N ALA A 675 -14.09 22.71 11.25
CA ALA A 675 -15.27 22.00 10.72
C ALA A 675 -16.22 22.96 10.00
N ASP A 676 -17.34 22.45 9.47
CA ASP A 676 -18.44 23.32 9.05
C ASP A 676 -19.34 23.74 10.22
N ASP A 677 -20.01 24.88 10.07
CA ASP A 677 -20.83 25.51 11.14
C ASP A 677 -21.87 24.54 11.71
N SER A 678 -22.41 23.65 10.86
CA SER A 678 -23.40 22.62 11.20
C SER A 678 -22.85 21.50 12.10
N GLN A 679 -21.53 21.23 12.05
CA GLN A 679 -20.88 20.15 12.79
C GLN A 679 -20.25 20.59 14.11
N LEU A 680 -20.05 21.89 14.32
CA LEU A 680 -19.35 22.44 15.51
C LEU A 680 -19.85 21.83 16.82
N SER A 681 -21.17 21.72 17.01
CA SER A 681 -21.74 21.13 18.24
C SER A 681 -21.42 19.64 18.42
N ALA A 682 -21.37 18.86 17.32
CA ALA A 682 -21.06 17.44 17.36
C ALA A 682 -19.56 17.20 17.61
N VAL A 683 -18.70 17.95 16.91
CA VAL A 683 -17.24 17.88 17.10
C VAL A 683 -16.84 18.37 18.50
N GLN A 684 -17.50 19.41 19.03
CA GLN A 684 -17.27 19.86 20.41
C GLN A 684 -17.66 18.78 21.44
N ALA A 685 -18.73 18.00 21.19
CA ALA A 685 -19.11 16.90 22.07
C ALA A 685 -18.03 15.79 22.08
N LEU A 686 -17.39 15.51 20.95
CA LEU A 686 -16.26 14.58 20.86
C LEU A 686 -14.99 15.11 21.55
N ILE A 687 -14.67 16.39 21.37
CA ILE A 687 -13.59 17.08 22.12
C ILE A 687 -13.82 16.94 23.64
N ASN A 688 -15.05 17.16 24.10
CA ASN A 688 -15.46 16.98 25.50
C ASN A 688 -15.34 15.53 25.97
N GLN A 689 -15.72 14.56 25.13
CA GLN A 689 -15.67 13.13 25.44
C GLN A 689 -14.25 12.59 25.53
N TYR A 690 -13.34 13.06 24.66
CA TYR A 690 -11.95 12.62 24.60
C TYR A 690 -10.99 13.46 25.47
N GLY A 691 -11.48 14.56 26.05
CA GLY A 691 -10.76 15.35 27.06
C GLY A 691 -9.85 16.45 26.50
N TYR A 692 -10.05 16.90 25.27
CA TYR A 692 -9.18 17.89 24.62
C TYR A 692 -9.58 19.37 24.87
N ASN A 693 -10.53 19.63 25.77
CA ASN A 693 -11.15 20.96 25.99
C ASN A 693 -10.18 22.11 26.29
N THR A 694 -9.00 21.78 26.84
CA THR A 694 -7.97 22.75 27.21
C THR A 694 -6.79 22.77 26.23
N THR A 695 -6.77 21.88 25.24
CA THR A 695 -5.67 21.74 24.27
C THR A 695 -6.11 22.08 22.86
N CYS A 696 -7.36 21.78 22.49
CA CYS A 696 -7.88 21.86 21.13
C CYS A 696 -8.86 23.02 20.93
N ASN A 697 -8.55 23.92 19.98
CA ASN A 697 -9.46 24.95 19.50
C ASN A 697 -10.34 24.41 18.36
N LEU A 698 -11.65 24.66 18.41
CA LEU A 698 -12.61 24.29 17.37
C LEU A 698 -13.29 25.54 16.81
N ASN A 699 -13.18 25.78 15.51
CA ASN A 699 -13.90 26.83 14.78
C ASN A 699 -14.00 26.49 13.27
N THR A 700 -14.26 27.48 12.42
CA THR A 700 -14.41 27.29 10.96
C THR A 700 -13.33 28.00 10.12
N TYR A 701 -12.24 28.46 10.75
CA TYR A 701 -11.26 29.39 10.15
C TYR A 701 -10.09 28.76 9.37
N CYS A 702 -10.19 27.50 8.98
CA CYS A 702 -9.31 26.94 7.94
C CYS A 702 -9.62 27.49 6.54
N SER A 703 -10.89 27.77 6.27
CA SER A 703 -11.32 28.35 5.00
C SER A 703 -12.50 29.31 5.19
N PHE A 704 -12.39 30.47 4.55
CA PHE A 704 -13.42 31.52 4.57
C PHE A 704 -14.41 31.41 3.40
N VAL A 705 -14.24 30.43 2.51
CA VAL A 705 -15.33 29.97 1.65
C VAL A 705 -16.10 28.86 2.38
N PRO A 706 -17.39 28.63 2.11
CA PRO A 706 -18.08 27.45 2.59
C PRO A 706 -17.32 26.18 2.17
N GLY A 707 -17.37 25.12 3.00
CA GLY A 707 -16.86 23.83 2.57
C GLY A 707 -17.69 23.28 1.39
N GLY A 708 -17.06 22.44 0.57
CA GLY A 708 -17.73 21.73 -0.52
C GLY A 708 -18.14 22.63 -1.68
N ASN A 709 -19.22 22.27 -2.38
CA ASN A 709 -19.76 23.12 -3.43
C ASN A 709 -20.48 24.34 -2.82
N TYR A 710 -20.38 25.49 -3.47
CA TYR A 710 -21.14 26.70 -3.16
C TYR A 710 -21.30 27.56 -4.41
N ASN A 711 -22.44 28.23 -4.58
CA ASN A 711 -22.63 29.21 -5.65
C ASN A 711 -22.13 30.60 -5.21
N THR A 712 -21.58 31.37 -6.13
CA THR A 712 -21.03 32.71 -5.83
C THR A 712 -21.83 33.81 -6.54
N ILE A 713 -22.29 34.79 -5.78
CA ILE A 713 -22.82 36.06 -6.30
C ILE A 713 -21.72 37.10 -6.14
N THR A 714 -21.25 37.70 -7.23
CA THR A 714 -20.11 38.62 -7.23
C THR A 714 -20.33 39.79 -8.19
N GLY A 715 -19.45 40.78 -8.15
CA GLY A 715 -19.49 41.91 -9.08
C GLY A 715 -18.56 43.04 -8.69
N LEU A 716 -18.42 44.02 -9.58
CA LEU A 716 -17.74 45.29 -9.34
C LEU A 716 -18.74 46.41 -9.06
N VAL A 717 -18.45 47.24 -8.05
CA VAL A 717 -19.16 48.48 -7.78
C VAL A 717 -18.28 49.66 -8.19
N ARG A 718 -18.81 50.52 -9.08
CA ARG A 718 -18.10 51.70 -9.59
C ARG A 718 -18.91 52.98 -9.43
N PHE A 719 -18.20 54.09 -9.38
CA PHE A 719 -18.74 55.45 -9.31
C PHE A 719 -18.56 56.16 -10.65
N ASP A 720 -19.68 56.39 -11.33
CA ASP A 720 -19.73 57.17 -12.57
C ASP A 720 -19.80 58.66 -12.22
N GLU A 721 -18.63 59.32 -12.20
CA GLU A 721 -18.52 60.77 -11.94
C GLU A 721 -18.90 61.61 -13.17
N ASN A 722 -18.81 61.01 -14.37
CA ASN A 722 -18.86 61.72 -15.65
C ASN A 722 -20.22 61.60 -16.37
N ASN A 723 -21.11 60.73 -15.87
CA ASN A 723 -22.42 60.34 -16.39
C ASN A 723 -22.40 59.62 -17.75
N ASN A 724 -21.38 58.81 -18.06
CA ASN A 724 -21.34 57.96 -19.26
C ASN A 724 -21.81 56.51 -19.03
N GLY A 725 -22.10 56.13 -17.79
CA GLY A 725 -22.41 54.77 -17.35
C GLY A 725 -21.14 53.97 -17.04
N CYS A 726 -21.09 53.39 -15.84
CA CYS A 726 -19.89 52.78 -15.25
C CYS A 726 -19.10 51.84 -16.18
N ASP A 727 -18.01 52.38 -16.73
CA ASP A 727 -17.05 51.68 -17.58
C ASP A 727 -15.78 51.27 -16.81
N THR A 728 -14.77 50.71 -17.49
CA THR A 728 -13.55 50.21 -16.85
C THR A 728 -12.61 51.29 -16.31
N ASN A 729 -12.80 52.54 -16.72
CA ASN A 729 -12.03 53.71 -16.29
C ASN A 729 -12.65 54.41 -15.07
N ASP A 730 -13.93 54.17 -14.80
CA ASP A 730 -14.62 54.75 -13.64
C ASP A 730 -14.11 54.18 -12.32
N GLU A 731 -14.19 54.97 -11.27
CA GLU A 731 -13.53 54.69 -10.00
C GLU A 731 -14.27 53.62 -9.20
N ILE A 732 -13.54 52.87 -8.37
CA ILE A 732 -14.15 51.85 -7.49
C ILE A 732 -14.89 52.50 -6.32
N PHE A 733 -16.06 51.95 -5.95
CA PHE A 733 -16.89 52.49 -4.87
C PHE A 733 -16.83 51.59 -3.63
N GLU A 734 -15.83 51.83 -2.79
CA GLU A 734 -15.49 51.00 -1.63
C GLU A 734 -16.46 51.18 -0.45
N HIS A 735 -16.50 50.19 0.46
CA HIS A 735 -17.19 50.21 1.75
C HIS A 735 -18.73 50.43 1.72
N MET A 736 -19.37 50.47 0.55
CA MET A 736 -20.83 50.43 0.45
C MET A 736 -21.36 49.12 1.04
N LYS A 737 -22.48 49.16 1.76
CA LYS A 737 -23.11 47.94 2.31
C LYS A 737 -23.97 47.26 1.25
N LEU A 738 -23.94 45.94 1.23
CA LEU A 738 -24.88 45.09 0.48
C LEU A 738 -25.52 44.09 1.43
N LYS A 739 -26.82 43.86 1.26
CA LYS A 739 -27.61 42.85 1.98
C LYS A 739 -28.04 41.77 1.01
N ILE A 740 -27.99 40.51 1.43
CA ILE A 740 -28.56 39.36 0.73
C ILE A 740 -29.71 38.77 1.55
N ASN A 741 -30.77 38.33 0.88
CA ASN A 741 -31.92 37.66 1.48
C ASN A 741 -32.45 36.57 0.53
N ASP A 742 -32.69 35.37 1.05
CA ASP A 742 -33.30 34.25 0.30
C ASP A 742 -34.77 33.96 0.69
N GLY A 743 -35.32 34.75 1.61
CA GLY A 743 -36.64 34.58 2.21
C GLY A 743 -36.62 33.85 3.56
N THR A 744 -35.49 33.23 3.92
CA THR A 744 -35.27 32.52 5.19
C THR A 744 -34.09 33.08 5.99
N ASP A 745 -32.93 33.21 5.37
CA ASP A 745 -31.71 33.76 5.95
C ASP A 745 -31.40 35.14 5.33
N THR A 746 -30.80 36.03 6.13
CA THR A 746 -30.27 37.32 5.70
C THR A 746 -28.78 37.42 6.04
N GLY A 747 -27.98 37.99 5.13
CA GLY A 747 -26.57 38.28 5.37
C GLY A 747 -26.19 39.69 4.89
N GLU A 748 -25.11 40.24 5.42
CA GLU A 748 -24.56 41.53 4.98
C GLU A 748 -23.05 41.42 4.69
N THR A 749 -22.58 42.19 3.71
CA THR A 749 -21.15 42.42 3.40
C THR A 749 -20.94 43.90 3.05
N PHE A 750 -19.69 44.36 3.09
CA PHE A 750 -19.29 45.63 2.47
C PHE A 750 -18.53 45.38 1.16
N VAL A 751 -18.55 46.35 0.25
CA VAL A 751 -17.66 46.36 -0.92
C VAL A 751 -16.21 46.52 -0.45
N LYS A 752 -15.32 45.68 -0.97
CA LYS A 752 -13.90 45.65 -0.62
C LYS A 752 -13.14 46.83 -1.26
N ASN A 753 -11.91 47.08 -0.82
CA ASN A 753 -11.03 48.13 -1.34
C ASN A 753 -10.55 47.94 -2.80
N ASN A 754 -11.02 46.92 -3.51
CA ASN A 754 -10.81 46.73 -4.95
C ASN A 754 -12.12 46.88 -5.76
N GLY A 755 -13.19 47.38 -5.12
CA GLY A 755 -14.52 47.52 -5.71
C GLY A 755 -15.32 46.22 -5.83
N THR A 756 -14.81 45.05 -5.41
CA THR A 756 -15.57 43.79 -5.50
C THR A 756 -16.38 43.48 -4.24
N TYR A 757 -17.47 42.74 -4.42
CA TYR A 757 -18.23 42.11 -3.35
C TYR A 757 -18.44 40.62 -3.68
N ASP A 758 -18.58 39.77 -2.66
CA ASP A 758 -18.91 38.35 -2.84
C ASP A 758 -19.91 37.89 -1.78
N PHE A 759 -20.94 37.16 -2.20
CA PHE A 759 -21.76 36.31 -1.34
C PHE A 759 -21.60 34.85 -1.79
N TYR A 760 -21.34 33.95 -0.84
CA TYR A 760 -21.40 32.51 -1.06
C TYR A 760 -22.76 31.98 -0.63
N THR A 761 -23.39 31.18 -1.48
CA THR A 761 -24.81 30.82 -1.44
C THR A 761 -25.02 29.36 -1.83
N GLN A 762 -26.18 28.80 -1.46
CA GLN A 762 -26.57 27.44 -1.83
C GLN A 762 -27.45 27.45 -3.11
N ALA A 763 -28.14 26.34 -3.40
CA ALA A 763 -29.26 26.38 -4.34
C ALA A 763 -30.42 27.19 -3.73
N GLY A 764 -31.07 28.05 -4.52
CA GLY A 764 -32.07 28.97 -4.00
C GLY A 764 -32.28 30.20 -4.87
N THR A 765 -33.14 31.12 -4.43
CA THR A 765 -33.33 32.43 -5.06
C THR A 765 -32.92 33.52 -4.09
N PHE A 766 -31.99 34.38 -4.50
CA PHE A 766 -31.35 35.36 -3.65
C PHE A 766 -31.62 36.76 -4.19
N THR A 767 -32.14 37.64 -3.34
CA THR A 767 -32.27 39.07 -3.63
C THR A 767 -31.16 39.82 -2.91
N VAL A 768 -30.36 40.56 -3.67
CA VAL A 768 -29.31 41.44 -3.16
C VAL A 768 -29.77 42.89 -3.27
N THR A 769 -29.61 43.65 -2.20
CA THR A 769 -30.01 45.07 -2.09
C THR A 769 -28.81 45.91 -1.65
N THR A 770 -28.61 47.06 -2.28
CA THR A 770 -27.53 48.00 -1.96
C THR A 770 -27.97 49.04 -0.94
N GLU A 771 -27.12 49.35 0.04
CA GLU A 771 -27.37 50.38 1.06
C GLU A 771 -26.13 51.29 1.20
N PRO A 772 -25.98 52.33 0.35
CA PRO A 772 -24.97 53.36 0.55
C PRO A 772 -25.22 54.15 1.85
N GLU A 773 -24.15 54.55 2.54
CA GLU A 773 -24.19 55.20 3.87
C GLU A 773 -24.99 56.51 3.87
N ASN A 774 -24.89 57.28 2.78
CA ASN A 774 -25.64 58.52 2.55
C ASN A 774 -26.60 58.34 1.34
N PRO A 775 -27.72 57.61 1.47
CA PRO A 775 -28.51 57.16 0.31
C PRO A 775 -29.24 58.28 -0.45
N SER A 776 -29.42 59.46 0.16
CA SER A 776 -29.94 60.64 -0.53
C SER A 776 -28.95 61.21 -1.57
N LEU A 777 -27.65 61.01 -1.38
CA LEU A 777 -26.59 61.60 -2.20
C LEU A 777 -26.25 60.79 -3.46
N PHE A 778 -26.79 59.57 -3.61
CA PHE A 778 -26.44 58.66 -4.70
C PHE A 778 -27.66 57.94 -5.27
N THR A 779 -27.63 57.68 -6.57
CA THR A 779 -28.53 56.76 -7.26
C THR A 779 -27.74 55.51 -7.63
N VAL A 780 -28.17 54.35 -7.14
CA VAL A 780 -27.51 53.06 -7.36
C VAL A 780 -28.30 52.23 -8.38
N THR A 781 -27.63 51.69 -9.39
CA THR A 781 -28.24 50.94 -10.50
C THR A 781 -27.49 49.62 -10.74
N PRO A 782 -28.13 48.45 -10.56
CA PRO A 782 -29.43 48.25 -9.91
C PRO A 782 -29.33 48.46 -8.38
N ALA A 783 -30.29 49.16 -7.78
CA ALA A 783 -30.39 49.30 -6.32
C ALA A 783 -30.74 47.97 -5.61
N SER A 784 -31.36 47.04 -6.35
CA SER A 784 -31.59 45.66 -5.94
C SER A 784 -31.68 44.77 -7.17
N PHE A 785 -31.19 43.54 -7.07
CA PHE A 785 -31.31 42.52 -8.11
C PHE A 785 -31.59 41.15 -7.50
N THR A 786 -32.19 40.26 -8.29
CA THR A 786 -32.50 38.89 -7.86
C THR A 786 -31.85 37.90 -8.82
N THR A 787 -31.27 36.84 -8.29
CA THR A 787 -30.70 35.71 -9.04
C THR A 787 -31.14 34.39 -8.44
N SER A 788 -31.08 33.30 -9.21
CA SER A 788 -31.49 31.97 -8.76
C SER A 788 -30.50 30.91 -9.22
N PHE A 789 -30.05 30.07 -8.30
CA PHE A 789 -29.22 28.91 -8.61
C PHE A 789 -30.04 27.61 -8.50
N PRO A 790 -30.11 26.79 -9.57
CA PRO A 790 -30.94 25.58 -9.59
C PRO A 790 -30.35 24.41 -8.81
N ASN A 791 -29.05 24.45 -8.51
CA ASN A 791 -28.29 23.41 -7.83
C ASN A 791 -27.09 24.03 -7.11
N ASN A 792 -26.40 23.23 -6.28
CA ASN A 792 -25.18 23.63 -5.61
C ASN A 792 -23.96 23.03 -6.33
N ASN A 793 -23.44 23.73 -7.34
CA ASN A 793 -22.42 23.22 -8.26
C ASN A 793 -21.45 24.31 -8.74
N ASN A 794 -20.96 25.14 -7.83
CA ASN A 794 -19.93 26.14 -8.10
C ASN A 794 -20.32 27.15 -9.21
N ASN A 795 -21.62 27.42 -9.34
CA ASN A 795 -22.14 28.39 -10.31
C ASN A 795 -21.77 29.81 -9.87
N ILE A 796 -21.49 30.69 -10.83
CA ILE A 796 -21.15 32.10 -10.57
C ILE A 796 -22.19 33.00 -11.25
N PHE A 797 -22.74 33.94 -10.50
CA PHE A 797 -23.56 35.04 -11.03
C PHE A 797 -22.86 36.37 -10.79
N THR A 798 -22.52 37.06 -11.88
CA THR A 798 -21.80 38.34 -11.83
C THR A 798 -22.75 39.49 -12.15
N GLN A 799 -22.91 40.44 -11.21
CA GLN A 799 -23.71 41.65 -11.39
C GLN A 799 -22.90 42.88 -10.99
N ASN A 800 -22.49 43.68 -11.97
CA ASN A 800 -21.87 44.97 -11.69
C ASN A 800 -22.92 45.99 -11.23
N ILE A 801 -22.51 46.90 -10.37
CA ILE A 801 -23.37 47.92 -9.76
C ILE A 801 -22.77 49.29 -10.06
N CYS A 802 -23.59 50.18 -10.62
CA CYS A 802 -23.19 51.53 -10.94
C CYS A 802 -23.77 52.53 -9.96
N VAL A 803 -22.93 53.44 -9.46
CA VAL A 803 -23.29 54.48 -8.49
C VAL A 803 -23.11 55.84 -9.15
N VAL A 804 -24.17 56.64 -9.21
CA VAL A 804 -24.19 57.99 -9.79
C VAL A 804 -24.52 59.00 -8.68
N LYS A 805 -23.93 60.19 -8.71
CA LYS A 805 -24.20 61.25 -7.72
C LYS A 805 -25.54 61.97 -7.93
N ASN A 806 -26.23 62.28 -6.84
CA ASN A 806 -27.43 63.12 -6.81
C ASN A 806 -27.07 64.55 -6.39
N GLY A 807 -27.02 65.47 -7.35
CA GLY A 807 -26.60 66.85 -7.10
C GLY A 807 -25.12 66.94 -6.70
N ASN A 808 -24.75 67.98 -5.96
CA ASN A 808 -23.41 68.19 -5.40
C ASN A 808 -23.54 68.48 -3.90
N ALA A 809 -22.87 67.68 -3.08
CA ALA A 809 -22.76 67.84 -1.63
C ALA A 809 -21.35 67.45 -1.18
N ASN A 810 -20.73 68.32 -0.39
CA ASN A 810 -19.45 68.05 0.27
C ASN A 810 -19.72 67.49 1.67
N ASP A 811 -18.95 66.51 2.12
CA ASP A 811 -19.05 65.94 3.48
C ASP A 811 -17.68 65.30 3.81
N LEU A 812 -16.98 65.78 4.84
CA LEU A 812 -15.66 65.28 5.26
C LEU A 812 -15.65 64.86 6.73
N GLU A 813 -15.42 63.57 6.98
CA GLU A 813 -15.27 63.00 8.32
C GLU A 813 -13.78 62.81 8.67
N VAL A 814 -13.39 63.08 9.91
CA VAL A 814 -12.05 62.81 10.44
C VAL A 814 -12.14 62.04 11.76
N VAL A 815 -11.26 61.08 11.98
CA VAL A 815 -11.17 60.30 13.23
C VAL A 815 -9.70 60.08 13.58
N ILE A 816 -9.35 60.15 14.86
CA ILE A 816 -8.08 59.64 15.37
C ILE A 816 -8.35 58.54 16.39
N ALA A 817 -7.57 57.45 16.29
CA ALA A 817 -7.61 56.34 17.24
C ALA A 817 -6.17 55.89 17.58
N PRO A 818 -5.93 55.32 18.78
CA PRO A 818 -4.65 54.71 19.13
C PRO A 818 -4.45 53.40 18.34
N VAL A 819 -3.19 53.02 18.13
CA VAL A 819 -2.78 51.69 17.59
C VAL A 819 -2.00 50.91 18.65
N THR A 820 -1.29 51.63 19.52
CA THR A 820 -0.67 51.08 20.72
C THR A 820 -0.98 51.97 21.91
N ASP A 821 -0.76 51.45 23.11
CA ASP A 821 -0.86 52.23 24.33
C ASP A 821 0.16 53.36 24.43
N ALA A 822 -0.23 54.41 25.15
CA ALA A 822 0.65 55.49 25.57
C ALA A 822 1.34 55.14 26.89
N VAL A 823 2.55 54.58 26.80
CA VAL A 823 3.38 54.23 27.96
C VAL A 823 4.52 55.26 28.14
N PRO A 824 4.76 55.81 29.34
CA PRO A 824 5.80 56.81 29.56
C PRO A 824 7.21 56.35 29.13
N GLY A 825 7.85 57.12 28.26
CA GLY A 825 9.21 56.83 27.77
C GLY A 825 9.29 55.89 26.56
N PHE A 826 8.16 55.48 25.99
CA PHE A 826 8.08 54.61 24.81
C PHE A 826 7.39 55.32 23.64
N ASP A 827 7.51 54.74 22.45
CA ASP A 827 6.79 55.18 21.27
C ASP A 827 5.34 54.66 21.30
N ALA A 828 4.39 55.58 21.15
CA ALA A 828 2.97 55.32 20.99
C ALA A 828 2.53 55.61 19.55
N LYS A 829 1.81 54.66 18.95
CA LYS A 829 1.32 54.73 17.57
C LYS A 829 -0.16 55.12 17.55
N TYR A 830 -0.53 55.95 16.59
CA TYR A 830 -1.88 56.45 16.36
C TYR A 830 -2.22 56.38 14.88
N LYS A 831 -3.50 56.28 14.55
CA LYS A 831 -4.00 56.34 13.18
C LYS A 831 -4.89 57.55 13.03
N LEU A 832 -4.52 58.48 12.17
CA LEU A 832 -5.38 59.59 11.75
C LEU A 832 -6.05 59.19 10.43
N MET A 833 -7.37 59.15 10.42
CA MET A 833 -8.21 58.76 9.29
C MET A 833 -9.05 59.94 8.83
N TRP A 834 -9.22 60.10 7.53
CA TRP A 834 -10.16 61.06 6.94
C TRP A 834 -10.85 60.45 5.73
N ARG A 835 -12.12 60.81 5.54
CA ARG A 835 -12.99 60.21 4.54
C ARG A 835 -13.91 61.24 3.91
N ASN A 836 -14.10 61.14 2.60
CA ASN A 836 -15.11 61.93 1.89
C ASN A 836 -16.42 61.15 1.86
N LYS A 837 -17.43 61.64 2.55
CA LYS A 837 -18.79 61.06 2.60
C LYS A 837 -19.76 61.77 1.65
N GLY A 838 -19.27 62.84 1.00
CA GLY A 838 -19.98 63.61 -0.01
C GLY A 838 -19.93 62.92 -1.37
N ASN A 839 -20.51 63.58 -2.37
CA ASN A 839 -20.61 63.06 -3.74
C ASN A 839 -19.83 63.89 -4.78
N THR A 840 -18.95 64.77 -4.30
CA THR A 840 -18.00 65.59 -5.07
C THR A 840 -16.56 65.19 -4.73
N THR A 841 -15.63 65.35 -5.68
CA THR A 841 -14.19 65.23 -5.39
C THR A 841 -13.69 66.49 -4.66
N ILE A 842 -13.07 66.33 -3.49
CA ILE A 842 -12.68 67.44 -2.60
C ILE A 842 -11.15 67.49 -2.43
N SER A 843 -10.57 68.68 -2.33
CA SER A 843 -9.18 68.90 -1.92
C SER A 843 -9.12 69.86 -0.73
N GLY A 844 -8.15 69.67 0.15
CA GLY A 844 -8.07 70.39 1.43
C GLY A 844 -6.94 69.88 2.33
N SER A 845 -7.19 69.80 3.64
CA SER A 845 -6.19 69.30 4.59
C SER A 845 -6.81 68.63 5.81
N ALA A 846 -6.15 67.61 6.33
CA ALA A 846 -6.42 67.00 7.63
C ALA A 846 -5.29 67.37 8.59
N ALA A 847 -5.63 67.97 9.73
CA ALA A 847 -4.69 68.47 10.71
C ALA A 847 -4.93 67.80 12.07
N LEU A 848 -3.87 67.28 12.68
CA LEU A 848 -3.87 66.74 14.04
C LEU A 848 -3.09 67.68 14.95
N THR A 849 -3.76 68.24 15.95
CA THR A 849 -3.12 68.96 17.06
C THR A 849 -2.94 68.01 18.24
N PHE A 850 -1.73 68.01 18.81
CA PHE A 850 -1.31 67.16 19.94
C PHE A 850 -0.68 67.99 21.06
N ASP A 851 -0.43 67.38 22.22
CA ASP A 851 0.25 68.02 23.35
C ASP A 851 1.78 67.85 23.26
N ALA A 852 2.42 68.77 22.53
CA ALA A 852 3.88 68.81 22.38
C ALA A 852 4.65 69.10 23.69
N SER A 853 3.96 69.36 24.81
CA SER A 853 4.62 69.39 26.12
C SER A 853 4.86 67.98 26.68
N LYS A 854 4.03 67.00 26.30
CA LYS A 854 4.00 65.62 26.84
C LYS A 854 4.56 64.55 25.89
N MET A 855 4.62 64.84 24.59
CA MET A 855 5.09 63.89 23.58
C MET A 855 5.82 64.61 22.44
N SER A 856 6.67 63.87 21.73
CA SER A 856 7.38 64.33 20.53
C SER A 856 6.99 63.51 19.31
N PHE A 857 6.68 64.15 18.18
CA PHE A 857 6.43 63.44 16.92
C PHE A 857 7.73 62.78 16.41
N VAL A 858 7.61 61.55 15.92
CA VAL A 858 8.71 60.77 15.34
C VAL A 858 8.55 60.64 13.82
N SER A 859 7.41 60.13 13.35
CA SER A 859 7.17 59.86 11.93
C SER A 859 5.67 59.73 11.59
N SER A 860 5.36 59.79 10.29
CA SER A 860 4.03 59.46 9.75
C SER A 860 4.17 58.61 8.49
N SER A 861 3.22 57.71 8.23
CA SER A 861 3.25 56.83 7.05
C SER A 861 2.92 57.57 5.75
N LEU A 862 2.12 58.63 5.80
CA LEU A 862 1.88 59.55 4.68
C LEU A 862 2.72 60.83 4.82
N PRO A 863 3.06 61.50 3.69
CA PRO A 863 3.75 62.79 3.71
C PRO A 863 2.96 63.84 4.50
N SER A 864 3.63 64.49 5.45
CA SER A 864 3.04 65.49 6.34
C SER A 864 3.94 66.72 6.46
N THR A 865 3.35 67.83 6.92
CA THR A 865 4.06 69.03 7.34
C THR A 865 3.81 69.25 8.83
N ILE A 866 4.83 69.66 9.57
CA ILE A 866 4.77 69.78 11.03
C ILE A 866 5.10 71.22 11.43
N SER A 867 4.25 71.83 12.24
CA SER A 867 4.44 73.19 12.76
C SER A 867 4.10 73.22 14.24
N GLY A 868 5.13 73.26 15.09
CA GLY A 868 4.96 73.21 16.55
C GLY A 868 4.25 71.92 16.99
N ASN A 869 3.02 72.07 17.47
CA ASN A 869 2.19 70.99 18.00
C ASN A 869 1.08 70.53 17.04
N GLN A 870 1.21 70.82 15.74
CA GLN A 870 0.26 70.40 14.70
C GLN A 870 0.98 69.68 13.55
N ILE A 871 0.38 68.57 13.11
CA ILE A 871 0.76 67.79 11.94
C ILE A 871 -0.34 67.97 10.90
N THR A 872 0.01 68.35 9.67
CA THR A 872 -0.95 68.61 8.58
C THR A 872 -0.64 67.75 7.37
N PHE A 873 -1.66 67.02 6.91
CA PHE A 873 -1.68 66.22 5.69
C PHE A 873 -2.46 66.95 4.61
N ASN A 874 -1.92 66.99 3.40
CA ASN A 874 -2.60 67.61 2.25
C ASN A 874 -3.52 66.59 1.58
N LEU A 875 -4.80 66.92 1.46
CA LEU A 875 -5.79 66.12 0.73
C LEU A 875 -5.86 66.65 -0.69
N SER A 876 -5.40 65.87 -1.66
CA SER A 876 -5.48 66.21 -3.09
C SER A 876 -6.38 65.22 -3.82
N ASN A 877 -7.45 65.72 -4.43
CA ASN A 877 -8.44 64.94 -5.18
C ASN A 877 -9.01 63.75 -4.39
N LEU A 878 -9.43 63.98 -3.14
CA LEU A 878 -10.13 62.98 -2.33
C LEU A 878 -11.52 62.76 -2.92
N LYS A 879 -11.66 61.68 -3.70
CA LYS A 879 -12.88 61.28 -4.41
C LYS A 879 -14.02 60.92 -3.44
N PRO A 880 -15.28 60.93 -3.87
CA PRO A 880 -16.40 60.39 -3.09
C PRO A 880 -16.09 58.99 -2.54
N TYR A 881 -16.43 58.76 -1.27
CA TYR A 881 -16.24 57.51 -0.52
C TYR A 881 -14.79 57.08 -0.29
N ALA A 882 -13.81 57.79 -0.87
CA ALA A 882 -12.40 57.55 -0.61
C ALA A 882 -12.09 57.74 0.88
N ASN A 883 -11.44 56.71 1.43
CA ASN A 883 -11.02 56.62 2.83
C ASN A 883 -9.50 56.58 2.85
N THR A 884 -8.86 57.42 3.65
CA THR A 884 -7.40 57.50 3.72
C THR A 884 -6.95 57.63 5.16
N ALA A 885 -5.84 56.98 5.50
CA ALA A 885 -5.29 56.95 6.84
C ALA A 885 -3.78 57.14 6.82
N SER A 886 -3.27 57.85 7.82
CA SER A 886 -1.84 57.86 8.16
C SER A 886 -1.64 57.27 9.54
N GLU A 887 -0.72 56.31 9.66
CA GLU A 887 -0.13 55.99 10.97
C GLU A 887 0.82 57.14 11.36
N ILE A 888 0.88 57.43 12.66
CA ILE A 888 1.64 58.52 13.26
C ILE A 888 2.28 57.97 14.54
N ILE A 889 3.59 58.17 14.69
CA ILE A 889 4.36 57.70 15.85
C ILE A 889 4.77 58.91 16.70
N PHE A 890 4.52 58.83 18.01
CA PHE A 890 4.97 59.81 19.00
C PHE A 890 5.76 59.13 20.12
N THR A 891 6.94 59.64 20.47
CA THR A 891 7.61 59.26 21.73
C THR A 891 6.94 59.99 22.89
N ILE A 892 6.44 59.25 23.88
CA ILE A 892 5.87 59.80 25.11
C ILE A 892 6.99 60.14 26.09
N ASN A 893 6.93 61.30 26.74
CA ASN A 893 7.96 61.69 27.71
C ASN A 893 8.11 60.67 28.85
N THR A 894 9.32 60.51 29.37
CA THR A 894 9.56 59.64 30.53
C THR A 894 8.98 60.25 31.82
N PRO A 895 8.73 59.45 32.88
CA PRO A 895 8.41 59.98 34.22
C PRO A 895 9.54 60.81 34.83
N THR A 896 10.75 60.70 34.27
CA THR A 896 11.97 61.42 34.67
C THR A 896 12.28 62.64 33.79
N HIS A 897 11.39 62.98 32.83
CA HIS A 897 11.61 64.10 31.93
C HIS A 897 11.66 65.43 32.70
N SER A 898 12.67 66.26 32.40
CA SER A 898 13.17 67.29 33.32
C SER A 898 12.25 68.49 33.55
N THR A 899 11.26 68.70 32.67
CA THR A 899 10.31 69.82 32.73
C THR A 899 8.87 69.34 32.73
N ASN A 900 8.53 68.45 31.79
CA ASN A 900 7.19 67.91 31.59
C ASN A 900 7.21 66.36 31.70
N PRO A 901 7.30 65.78 32.90
CA PRO A 901 7.19 64.34 33.08
C PRO A 901 5.76 63.87 32.77
N VAL A 902 5.66 62.67 32.20
CA VAL A 902 4.38 61.99 31.95
C VAL A 902 4.34 60.71 32.80
N ASN A 903 3.22 60.50 33.48
CA ASN A 903 3.00 59.41 34.43
C ASN A 903 1.72 58.65 34.06
N SER A 904 1.59 57.41 34.53
CA SER A 904 0.32 56.69 34.37
C SER A 904 -0.82 57.43 35.09
N GLY A 905 -1.97 57.52 34.41
CA GLY A 905 -3.12 58.34 34.80
C GLY A 905 -3.15 59.73 34.16
N ASP A 906 -2.05 60.23 33.58
CA ASP A 906 -2.07 61.48 32.81
C ASP A 906 -2.91 61.34 31.53
N GLN A 907 -3.52 62.44 31.09
CA GLN A 907 -4.27 62.48 29.83
C GLN A 907 -3.43 63.09 28.69
N LEU A 908 -3.43 62.42 27.54
CA LEU A 908 -2.96 62.92 26.27
C LEU A 908 -4.16 63.39 25.45
N ILE A 909 -4.15 64.66 25.04
CA ILE A 909 -5.26 65.31 24.35
C ILE A 909 -4.91 65.51 22.88
N PHE A 910 -5.80 65.02 22.01
CA PHE A 910 -5.70 65.14 20.56
C PHE A 910 -6.94 65.87 20.02
N SER A 911 -6.73 66.73 19.03
CA SER A 911 -7.82 67.35 18.26
C SER A 911 -7.50 67.22 16.77
N ALA A 912 -8.18 66.32 16.11
CA ALA A 912 -8.16 66.14 14.67
C ALA A 912 -9.22 67.04 14.02
N LYS A 913 -8.87 67.67 12.89
CA LYS A 913 -9.76 68.53 12.10
C LYS A 913 -9.51 68.33 10.62
N VAL A 914 -10.56 68.27 9.81
CA VAL A 914 -10.45 68.27 8.35
C VAL A 914 -11.06 69.55 7.77
N ASN A 915 -10.56 69.94 6.60
CA ASN A 915 -10.93 71.17 5.88
C ASN A 915 -11.01 70.87 4.38
N PRO A 916 -11.83 71.61 3.60
CA PRO A 916 -12.63 72.77 4.02
C PRO A 916 -14.02 72.42 4.59
N VAL A 917 -14.37 73.02 5.72
CA VAL A 917 -15.71 72.90 6.36
C VAL A 917 -16.79 73.74 5.62
N ALA A 918 -16.39 74.60 4.68
CA ALA A 918 -17.30 75.50 3.99
C ALA A 918 -18.10 74.77 2.89
N GLY A 919 -19.42 74.68 3.06
CA GLY A 919 -20.32 73.94 2.16
C GLY A 919 -20.43 72.46 2.48
N ASP A 920 -19.88 72.03 3.62
CA ASP A 920 -20.03 70.69 4.19
C ASP A 920 -21.43 70.49 4.78
N ILE A 921 -22.02 69.30 4.58
CA ILE A 921 -23.39 68.98 5.02
C ILE A 921 -23.49 68.44 6.46
N ASN A 922 -22.41 67.92 7.04
CA ASN A 922 -22.35 67.50 8.43
C ASN A 922 -21.11 68.07 9.17
N PRO A 923 -21.04 69.39 9.44
CA PRO A 923 -19.87 70.01 10.08
C PRO A 923 -19.47 69.49 11.48
N GLN A 924 -20.20 68.54 12.07
CA GLN A 924 -19.90 67.93 13.36
C GLN A 924 -18.85 66.81 13.28
N ASP A 925 -18.76 66.07 12.17
CA ASP A 925 -17.77 64.99 12.01
C ASP A 925 -16.43 65.45 11.39
N ASN A 926 -16.38 66.73 10.98
CA ASN A 926 -15.17 67.44 10.55
C ASN A 926 -14.15 67.67 11.69
N VAL A 927 -14.52 67.42 12.96
CA VAL A 927 -13.66 67.61 14.14
C VAL A 927 -13.80 66.42 15.08
N PHE A 928 -12.69 65.76 15.41
CA PHE A 928 -12.65 64.66 16.36
C PHE A 928 -11.68 64.94 17.49
N ASN A 929 -12.17 64.93 18.74
CA ASN A 929 -11.36 65.17 19.93
C ASN A 929 -11.20 63.86 20.69
N TYR A 930 -9.96 63.40 20.84
CA TYR A 930 -9.63 62.14 21.51
C TYR A 930 -8.80 62.40 22.77
N LYS A 931 -9.02 61.58 23.80
CA LYS A 931 -8.30 61.63 25.07
C LYS A 931 -7.82 60.24 25.44
N GLN A 932 -6.52 59.99 25.33
CA GLN A 932 -5.93 58.74 25.83
C GLN A 932 -5.46 58.93 27.26
N ILE A 933 -5.73 57.94 28.12
CA ILE A 933 -5.13 57.84 29.44
C ILE A 933 -3.79 57.12 29.29
N VAL A 934 -2.73 57.68 29.87
CA VAL A 934 -1.41 57.07 29.91
C VAL A 934 -1.43 55.88 30.86
N VAL A 935 -0.99 54.71 30.39
CA VAL A 935 -1.03 53.46 31.15
C VAL A 935 0.36 52.86 31.35
N ASN A 936 0.46 51.92 32.28
CA ASN A 936 1.64 51.09 32.44
C ASN A 936 1.29 49.66 32.00
N SER A 937 2.00 49.12 30.99
CA SER A 937 1.97 47.69 30.62
C SER A 937 0.58 47.04 30.60
N PHE A 938 -0.26 47.42 29.63
CA PHE A 938 -1.52 46.76 29.35
C PHE A 938 -1.44 45.90 28.07
N ASP A 939 -2.47 45.11 27.79
CA ASP A 939 -2.49 44.10 26.71
C ASP A 939 -2.57 44.78 25.32
N PRO A 940 -1.67 44.49 24.37
CA PRO A 940 -1.72 45.04 23.02
C PRO A 940 -2.87 44.48 22.14
N ASN A 941 -3.68 43.56 22.66
CA ASN A 941 -4.88 43.04 22.01
C ASN A 941 -6.13 43.55 22.74
N ASP A 942 -6.60 44.72 22.36
CA ASP A 942 -7.63 45.46 23.09
C ASP A 942 -8.81 45.92 22.20
N ILE A 943 -9.88 46.35 22.86
CA ILE A 943 -11.02 47.04 22.24
C ILE A 943 -11.36 48.28 23.06
N VAL A 944 -11.56 49.40 22.37
CA VAL A 944 -11.81 50.71 22.97
C VAL A 944 -12.96 51.41 22.27
N CYS A 945 -13.94 51.91 23.05
CA CYS A 945 -14.86 52.94 22.60
C CYS A 945 -14.14 54.29 22.67
N ILE A 946 -13.86 54.91 21.51
CA ILE A 946 -13.00 56.09 21.44
C ILE A 946 -13.68 57.40 21.87
N GLU A 947 -15.01 57.39 22.03
CA GLU A 947 -15.74 58.45 22.75
C GLU A 947 -15.44 58.45 24.27
N GLY A 948 -15.00 57.32 24.82
CA GLY A 948 -14.61 57.16 26.22
C GLY A 948 -15.53 56.22 27.03
N SER A 949 -15.05 55.80 28.20
CA SER A 949 -15.77 54.88 29.11
C SER A 949 -16.92 55.53 29.90
N THR A 950 -17.07 56.85 29.81
CA THR A 950 -18.19 57.62 30.36
C THR A 950 -18.45 58.81 29.44
N ILE A 951 -19.68 58.91 28.92
CA ILE A 951 -20.07 59.90 27.91
C ILE A 951 -21.42 60.55 28.28
N PRO A 952 -21.69 61.81 27.87
CA PRO A 952 -22.94 62.47 28.20
C PRO A 952 -24.16 61.70 27.70
N ALA A 953 -25.26 61.67 28.46
CA ALA A 953 -26.51 61.02 28.05
C ALA A 953 -27.10 61.56 26.72
N ALA A 954 -26.68 62.74 26.26
CA ALA A 954 -27.01 63.26 24.93
C ALA A 954 -26.37 62.46 23.77
N MET A 955 -25.50 61.49 24.06
CA MET A 955 -24.91 60.55 23.09
C MET A 955 -25.74 59.27 22.89
N ILE A 956 -26.81 59.05 23.67
CA ILE A 956 -27.74 57.94 23.45
C ILE A 956 -28.38 58.10 22.08
N GLY A 957 -28.35 57.05 21.25
CA GLY A 957 -28.83 57.09 19.86
C GLY A 957 -27.79 57.54 18.83
N ASN A 958 -26.63 58.06 19.26
CA ASN A 958 -25.56 58.47 18.36
C ASN A 958 -24.61 57.30 18.04
N ASN A 959 -23.78 57.51 17.01
CA ASN A 959 -22.69 56.60 16.66
C ASN A 959 -21.69 56.52 17.82
N LEU A 960 -21.31 55.31 18.20
CA LEU A 960 -20.13 55.02 19.00
C LEU A 960 -19.11 54.33 18.09
N HIS A 961 -17.86 54.76 18.18
CA HIS A 961 -16.75 54.23 17.39
C HIS A 961 -15.95 53.25 18.25
N TYR A 962 -15.77 52.03 17.73
CA TYR A 962 -14.99 50.99 18.36
C TYR A 962 -13.77 50.71 17.50
N ILE A 963 -12.59 50.79 18.12
CA ILE A 963 -11.36 50.24 17.57
C ILE A 963 -11.04 48.93 18.28
N VAL A 964 -10.70 47.90 17.50
CA VAL A 964 -10.06 46.68 18.00
C VAL A 964 -8.62 46.72 17.52
N ASN A 965 -7.66 46.74 18.43
CA ASN A 965 -6.24 46.58 18.11
C ASN A 965 -5.80 45.14 18.37
N PHE A 966 -4.81 44.68 17.61
CA PHE A 966 -4.26 43.34 17.76
C PHE A 966 -2.78 43.31 17.41
N GLU A 967 -2.01 42.52 18.16
CA GLU A 967 -0.59 42.28 17.93
C GLU A 967 -0.35 40.78 17.74
N ASN A 968 0.39 40.42 16.69
CA ASN A 968 0.87 39.06 16.53
C ASN A 968 2.02 38.79 17.54
N THR A 969 1.64 38.30 18.72
CA THR A 969 2.55 37.86 19.80
C THR A 969 3.24 36.52 19.49
N GLY A 970 2.91 35.87 18.37
CA GLY A 970 3.58 34.68 17.87
C GLY A 970 4.99 34.95 17.32
N ASN A 971 5.75 33.88 17.08
CA ASN A 971 7.13 33.93 16.58
C ASN A 971 7.26 33.78 15.04
N SER A 972 6.15 33.76 14.33
CA SER A 972 6.03 33.61 12.87
C SER A 972 5.00 34.59 12.35
N ASN A 973 5.00 34.88 11.04
CA ASN A 973 3.98 35.72 10.42
C ASN A 973 2.60 35.05 10.53
N ALA A 974 1.59 35.80 10.96
CA ALA A 974 0.19 35.39 10.91
C ALA A 974 -0.36 35.62 9.49
N VAL A 975 -0.77 34.55 8.80
CA VAL A 975 -1.22 34.64 7.40
C VAL A 975 -2.66 35.13 7.32
N ASN A 976 -3.52 34.63 8.21
CA ASN A 976 -4.93 35.00 8.31
C ASN A 976 -5.25 35.53 9.71
N ILE A 977 -6.08 36.57 9.76
CA ILE A 977 -6.53 37.18 11.02
C ILE A 977 -8.05 37.33 10.96
N VAL A 978 -8.74 36.90 12.01
CA VAL A 978 -10.19 37.10 12.17
C VAL A 978 -10.44 37.87 13.46
N VAL A 979 -11.12 39.01 13.35
CA VAL A 979 -11.68 39.72 14.50
C VAL A 979 -13.18 39.43 14.56
N GLU A 980 -13.60 38.63 15.53
CA GLU A 980 -14.98 38.24 15.76
C GLU A 980 -15.59 39.05 16.91
N MET A 981 -16.81 39.56 16.75
CA MET A 981 -17.54 40.27 17.81
C MET A 981 -19.02 39.84 17.83
N ASP A 982 -19.54 39.50 19.01
CA ASP A 982 -20.97 39.30 19.24
C ASP A 982 -21.60 40.63 19.68
N ILE A 983 -22.38 41.27 18.80
CA ILE A 983 -22.99 42.57 19.10
C ILE A 983 -24.34 42.36 19.78
N ASN A 984 -24.54 42.92 20.98
CA ASN A 984 -25.82 42.81 21.69
C ASN A 984 -26.92 43.65 20.99
N PRO A 985 -27.99 43.04 20.44
CA PRO A 985 -29.06 43.77 19.76
C PRO A 985 -29.97 44.59 20.70
N ALA A 986 -29.86 44.38 22.02
CA ALA A 986 -30.53 45.22 23.02
C ALA A 986 -29.84 46.58 23.21
N ASP A 987 -28.52 46.62 23.02
CA ASP A 987 -27.67 47.78 23.28
C ASP A 987 -27.40 48.60 22.01
N PHE A 988 -27.25 47.91 20.87
CA PHE A 988 -26.80 48.49 19.60
C PHE A 988 -27.78 48.26 18.45
N ASP A 989 -27.92 49.26 17.58
CA ASP A 989 -28.69 49.12 16.34
C ASP A 989 -27.81 48.55 15.22
N ILE A 990 -27.71 47.22 15.17
CA ILE A 990 -26.77 46.48 14.29
C ILE A 990 -26.89 46.86 12.80
N SER A 991 -28.08 47.22 12.31
CA SER A 991 -28.28 47.75 10.95
C SER A 991 -27.44 48.98 10.62
N THR A 992 -27.05 49.76 11.64
CA THR A 992 -26.22 50.98 11.51
C THR A 992 -24.72 50.69 11.58
N LEU A 993 -24.31 49.43 11.80
CA LEU A 993 -22.90 49.04 11.79
C LEU A 993 -22.30 49.37 10.42
N GLN A 994 -21.21 50.14 10.43
CA GLN A 994 -20.45 50.52 9.26
C GLN A 994 -18.95 50.40 9.57
N LEU A 995 -18.25 49.57 8.80
CA LEU A 995 -16.78 49.53 8.81
C LEU A 995 -16.24 50.89 8.36
N GLN A 996 -15.39 51.51 9.20
CA GLN A 996 -14.76 52.79 8.90
C GLN A 996 -13.37 52.61 8.30
N ASN A 997 -12.55 51.70 8.84
CA ASN A 997 -11.20 51.45 8.35
C ASN A 997 -10.67 50.09 8.84
N ALA A 998 -9.69 49.51 8.13
CA ALA A 998 -8.96 48.32 8.55
C ALA A 998 -7.45 48.51 8.27
N SER A 999 -6.58 47.83 9.01
CA SER A 999 -5.13 47.84 8.73
C SER A 999 -4.74 46.98 7.53
N HIS A 1000 -5.53 45.95 7.22
CA HIS A 1000 -5.35 45.06 6.07
C HIS A 1000 -6.67 44.96 5.29
N LEU A 1001 -6.64 44.36 4.09
CA LEU A 1001 -7.84 44.10 3.30
C LEU A 1001 -8.79 43.17 4.07
N ALA A 1002 -9.87 43.74 4.61
CA ALA A 1002 -10.84 43.03 5.43
C ALA A 1002 -12.11 42.71 4.64
N TYR A 1003 -12.49 41.45 4.61
CA TYR A 1003 -13.83 41.00 4.25
C TYR A 1003 -14.69 40.99 5.52
N THR A 1004 -15.87 41.61 5.50
CA THR A 1004 -16.77 41.61 6.66
C THR A 1004 -17.94 40.67 6.41
N ARG A 1005 -18.21 39.78 7.36
CA ARG A 1005 -19.38 38.90 7.37
C ARG A 1005 -20.24 39.24 8.58
N LEU A 1006 -21.54 39.46 8.38
CA LEU A 1006 -22.52 39.65 9.44
C LEU A 1006 -23.58 38.54 9.35
N LYS A 1007 -23.74 37.74 10.42
CA LYS A 1007 -24.77 36.69 10.53
C LYS A 1007 -25.17 36.51 12.00
N ASN A 1008 -26.47 36.44 12.28
CA ASN A 1008 -27.01 36.17 13.62
C ASN A 1008 -26.45 37.08 14.75
N ASN A 1009 -26.31 38.38 14.49
CA ASN A 1009 -25.70 39.40 15.38
C ASN A 1009 -24.20 39.25 15.66
N LYS A 1010 -23.54 38.21 15.12
CA LYS A 1010 -22.08 38.09 15.08
C LYS A 1010 -21.54 38.80 13.85
N VAL A 1011 -20.53 39.65 14.04
CA VAL A 1011 -19.75 40.28 12.97
C VAL A 1011 -18.32 39.74 12.98
N GLU A 1012 -17.79 39.44 11.80
CA GLU A 1012 -16.45 38.91 11.61
C GLU A 1012 -15.72 39.76 10.58
N PHE A 1013 -14.57 40.33 10.96
CA PHE A 1013 -13.66 41.04 10.07
C PHE A 1013 -12.49 40.11 9.73
N ILE A 1014 -12.55 39.54 8.53
CA ILE A 1014 -11.66 38.50 8.01
C ILE A 1014 -10.59 39.14 7.12
N MET A 1015 -9.33 39.11 7.56
CA MET A 1015 -8.18 39.60 6.83
C MET A 1015 -7.37 38.41 6.30
N LYS A 1016 -7.54 38.11 5.00
CA LYS A 1016 -6.81 37.03 4.31
C LYS A 1016 -5.46 37.52 3.81
N LEU A 1017 -4.43 36.67 3.89
CA LEU A 1017 -3.08 36.98 3.43
C LEU A 1017 -2.53 38.29 4.05
N ALA A 1018 -2.92 38.58 5.30
CA ALA A 1018 -2.44 39.73 6.05
C ALA A 1018 -0.92 39.70 6.22
N ASN A 1019 -0.35 38.50 6.43
CA ASN A 1019 1.08 38.26 6.60
C ASN A 1019 1.71 39.13 7.69
N LEU A 1020 0.99 39.32 8.79
CA LEU A 1020 1.39 40.19 9.89
C LEU A 1020 2.57 39.57 10.63
N GLY A 1021 3.75 40.19 10.56
CA GLY A 1021 4.97 39.68 11.20
C GLY A 1021 4.87 39.56 12.73
N SER A 1022 5.81 38.84 13.33
CA SER A 1022 5.97 38.78 14.79
C SER A 1022 6.18 40.19 15.37
N GLY A 1023 5.43 40.57 16.40
CA GLY A 1023 5.38 41.94 16.94
C GLY A 1023 4.75 42.97 16.00
N GLY A 1024 4.10 42.52 14.91
CA GLY A 1024 3.33 43.36 14.01
C GLY A 1024 1.96 43.65 14.60
N HIS A 1025 1.48 44.90 14.45
CA HIS A 1025 0.17 45.32 14.92
C HIS A 1025 -0.81 45.55 13.76
N GLY A 1026 -2.10 45.41 14.03
CA GLY A 1026 -3.17 45.81 13.15
C GLY A 1026 -4.38 46.33 13.92
N ASN A 1027 -5.37 46.86 13.18
CA ASN A 1027 -6.60 47.33 13.77
C ASN A 1027 -7.81 47.26 12.82
N ILE A 1028 -8.99 47.22 13.41
CA ILE A 1028 -10.29 47.46 12.77
C ILE A 1028 -10.94 48.65 13.47
N LEU A 1029 -11.38 49.65 12.71
CA LEU A 1029 -12.25 50.73 13.19
C LEU A 1029 -13.65 50.56 12.59
N MET A 1030 -14.67 50.46 13.44
CA MET A 1030 -16.07 50.44 13.07
C MET A 1030 -16.87 51.49 13.86
N LYS A 1031 -18.05 51.87 13.34
CA LYS A 1031 -19.04 52.65 14.09
C LYS A 1031 -20.39 51.94 14.08
N VAL A 1032 -21.13 52.06 15.18
CA VAL A 1032 -22.48 51.51 15.36
C VAL A 1032 -23.27 52.43 16.29
N LYS A 1033 -24.57 52.62 16.07
CA LYS A 1033 -25.39 53.43 16.96
C LYS A 1033 -25.77 52.65 18.21
N SER A 1034 -25.68 53.31 19.36
CA SER A 1034 -26.39 52.88 20.56
C SER A 1034 -27.90 52.98 20.33
N LYS A 1035 -28.70 52.13 20.98
CA LYS A 1035 -30.15 52.17 20.81
C LYS A 1035 -30.77 53.41 21.48
N ASN A 1036 -31.77 54.00 20.82
CA ASN A 1036 -32.51 55.18 21.32
C ASN A 1036 -33.34 54.94 22.60
N ASN A 1037 -33.52 53.69 23.05
CA ASN A 1037 -34.31 53.34 24.23
C ASN A 1037 -33.47 53.12 25.50
N LEU A 1038 -32.15 53.34 25.44
CA LEU A 1038 -31.29 53.40 26.62
C LEU A 1038 -31.60 54.66 27.44
N ALA A 1039 -31.29 54.62 28.74
CA ALA A 1039 -31.52 55.69 29.70
C ALA A 1039 -30.21 56.27 30.27
N PRO A 1040 -30.22 57.51 30.80
CA PRO A 1040 -29.09 58.05 31.57
C PRO A 1040 -28.78 57.15 32.78
N GLY A 1041 -27.55 56.62 32.85
CA GLY A 1041 -27.12 55.63 33.83
C GLY A 1041 -26.98 54.20 33.28
N ASP A 1042 -27.49 53.92 32.07
CA ASP A 1042 -27.25 52.65 31.38
C ASP A 1042 -25.80 52.57 30.85
N GLN A 1043 -25.34 51.33 30.59
CA GLN A 1043 -24.05 51.04 29.99
C GLN A 1043 -24.22 50.15 28.75
N VAL A 1044 -23.30 50.25 27.80
CA VAL A 1044 -23.18 49.33 26.67
C VAL A 1044 -21.80 48.71 26.65
N ILE A 1045 -21.70 47.44 26.24
CA ILE A 1045 -20.47 46.64 26.31
C ILE A 1045 -20.23 45.97 24.96
N ASN A 1046 -19.00 46.10 24.45
CA ASN A 1046 -18.51 45.28 23.33
C ASN A 1046 -17.21 44.56 23.72
N LYS A 1047 -16.95 43.41 23.08
CA LYS A 1047 -15.71 42.63 23.20
C LYS A 1047 -15.39 41.97 21.88
N ALA A 1048 -14.13 41.60 21.66
CA ALA A 1048 -13.68 40.90 20.46
C ALA A 1048 -12.87 39.64 20.79
N ASN A 1049 -12.96 38.65 19.92
CA ASN A 1049 -12.10 37.47 19.87
C ASN A 1049 -11.19 37.61 18.64
N ILE A 1050 -9.87 37.62 18.84
CA ILE A 1050 -8.88 37.77 17.76
C ILE A 1050 -8.22 36.42 17.48
N TYR A 1051 -8.48 35.84 16.33
CA TYR A 1051 -7.89 34.58 15.89
C TYR A 1051 -6.73 34.85 14.93
N PHE A 1052 -5.54 34.32 15.26
CA PHE A 1052 -4.36 34.32 14.40
C PHE A 1052 -4.13 32.91 13.86
N ASP A 1053 -4.30 32.73 12.55
CA ASP A 1053 -4.29 31.42 11.87
C ASP A 1053 -5.13 30.35 12.61
N TYR A 1054 -4.48 29.36 13.22
CA TYR A 1054 -5.12 28.20 13.87
C TYR A 1054 -5.03 28.23 15.40
N ASN A 1055 -4.57 29.33 15.99
CA ASN A 1055 -4.38 29.46 17.44
C ASN A 1055 -5.71 29.72 18.17
N PHE A 1056 -5.72 29.49 19.49
CA PHE A 1056 -6.82 29.97 20.35
C PHE A 1056 -6.99 31.49 20.22
N PRO A 1057 -8.23 32.02 20.30
CA PRO A 1057 -8.45 33.45 20.20
C PRO A 1057 -7.82 34.18 21.39
N ILE A 1058 -7.17 35.31 21.10
CA ILE A 1058 -6.89 36.31 22.13
C ILE A 1058 -8.19 37.08 22.35
N VAL A 1059 -8.79 36.89 23.53
CA VAL A 1059 -10.01 37.58 23.93
C VAL A 1059 -9.61 38.95 24.48
N THR A 1060 -10.16 40.03 23.90
CA THR A 1060 -9.87 41.39 24.36
C THR A 1060 -10.46 41.67 25.75
N ASN A 1061 -10.15 42.83 26.31
CA ASN A 1061 -10.96 43.43 27.37
C ASN A 1061 -12.43 43.65 26.93
N GLU A 1062 -13.28 43.99 27.89
CA GLU A 1062 -14.62 44.51 27.63
C GLU A 1062 -14.57 46.05 27.51
N ALA A 1063 -15.00 46.60 26.37
CA ALA A 1063 -15.18 48.02 26.14
C ALA A 1063 -16.53 48.48 26.69
N THR A 1064 -16.55 48.86 27.98
CA THR A 1064 -17.74 49.37 28.66
C THR A 1064 -17.85 50.89 28.55
N THR A 1065 -18.97 51.36 28.01
CA THR A 1065 -19.30 52.79 27.86
C THR A 1065 -20.54 53.11 28.69
N ASN A 1066 -20.39 53.98 29.69
CA ASN A 1066 -21.48 54.43 30.56
C ASN A 1066 -22.09 55.74 30.06
N PHE A 1067 -23.42 55.85 30.01
CA PHE A 1067 -24.10 57.11 29.74
C PHE A 1067 -24.33 57.88 31.04
N GLU A 1068 -23.83 59.11 31.13
CA GLU A 1068 -23.89 59.93 32.35
C GLU A 1068 -25.33 60.13 32.84
N SER A 1069 -25.62 59.65 34.06
CA SER A 1069 -26.83 60.03 34.78
C SER A 1069 -26.83 61.54 35.05
N THR A 1070 -27.89 62.25 34.66
CA THR A 1070 -28.03 63.69 34.96
C THR A 1070 -28.15 63.94 36.47
N LEU A 1071 -27.02 64.24 37.12
CA LEU A 1071 -26.94 64.76 38.49
C LEU A 1071 -27.44 66.21 38.52
N GLN A 1072 -28.75 66.37 38.47
CA GLN A 1072 -29.41 67.65 38.76
C GLN A 1072 -29.65 67.79 40.27
N SER A 1073 -28.65 68.26 41.00
CA SER A 1073 -28.86 69.00 42.27
C SER A 1073 -27.60 69.74 42.69
N ASP A 1074 -27.77 70.98 43.14
CA ASP A 1074 -26.72 71.89 43.61
C ASP A 1074 -25.79 71.29 44.67
N GLU A 1075 -24.57 71.84 44.77
CA GLU A 1075 -23.72 71.67 45.95
C GLU A 1075 -24.46 72.09 47.23
N THR A 1076 -25.06 71.10 47.91
CA THR A 1076 -25.54 71.25 49.28
C THR A 1076 -24.83 70.24 50.16
N SER A 1077 -23.97 70.77 51.02
CA SER A 1077 -23.25 70.02 52.03
C SER A 1077 -24.20 69.25 52.95
N LYS A 1078 -24.15 67.91 52.89
CA LYS A 1078 -24.65 67.06 53.97
C LYS A 1078 -23.58 66.87 55.04
N ASP A 1079 -23.57 67.84 55.94
CA ASP A 1079 -22.82 67.79 57.18
C ASP A 1079 -23.38 66.68 58.12
N GLY A 1080 -22.50 66.02 58.89
CA GLY A 1080 -22.89 65.60 60.25
C GLY A 1080 -23.03 64.12 60.66
N LEU A 1081 -22.96 63.08 59.80
CA LEU A 1081 -23.25 61.70 60.25
C LEU A 1081 -22.13 60.99 61.04
N VAL A 1082 -20.85 61.19 60.69
CA VAL A 1082 -19.68 60.70 61.45
C VAL A 1082 -18.68 61.82 61.72
N LYS A 1083 -18.31 62.03 63.00
CA LYS A 1083 -17.41 63.11 63.46
C LYS A 1083 -16.15 62.53 64.09
N LEU A 1084 -14.98 63.05 63.69
CA LEU A 1084 -13.68 62.66 64.24
C LEU A 1084 -12.97 63.88 64.83
N TYR A 1085 -12.66 63.85 66.12
CA TYR A 1085 -12.09 65.00 66.83
C TYR A 1085 -11.27 64.62 68.08
N PRO A 1086 -10.29 65.44 68.50
CA PRO A 1086 -9.80 66.64 67.81
C PRO A 1086 -9.02 66.28 66.53
N ASN A 1087 -9.06 67.17 65.54
CA ASN A 1087 -8.28 67.06 64.32
C ASN A 1087 -7.78 68.48 63.95
N PRO A 1088 -6.48 68.79 64.10
CA PRO A 1088 -5.38 67.90 64.48
C PRO A 1088 -5.47 67.32 65.91
N THR A 1089 -4.85 66.15 66.13
CA THR A 1089 -4.74 65.48 67.43
C THR A 1089 -3.29 65.42 67.92
N LYS A 1090 -3.07 65.18 69.22
CA LYS A 1090 -1.76 64.79 69.80
C LYS A 1090 -1.58 63.28 69.92
N GLY A 1091 -2.60 62.47 69.60
CA GLY A 1091 -2.53 61.01 69.70
C GLY A 1091 -3.84 60.30 70.04
N GLU A 1092 -4.91 61.01 70.40
CA GLU A 1092 -6.23 60.43 70.69
C GLU A 1092 -7.31 61.03 69.77
N VAL A 1093 -8.13 60.17 69.19
CA VAL A 1093 -9.22 60.55 68.28
C VAL A 1093 -10.51 59.93 68.78
N ASN A 1094 -11.48 60.78 69.13
CA ASN A 1094 -12.86 60.36 69.39
C ASN A 1094 -13.60 60.27 68.06
N ILE A 1095 -14.48 59.29 67.94
CA ILE A 1095 -15.26 58.99 66.75
C ILE A 1095 -16.71 58.82 67.19
N ASP A 1096 -17.56 59.78 66.83
CA ASP A 1096 -19.00 59.74 67.08
C ASP A 1096 -19.75 59.53 65.76
N ALA A 1097 -20.76 58.69 65.77
CA ALA A 1097 -21.62 58.37 64.64
C ALA A 1097 -23.10 58.35 65.04
N ASP A 1098 -24.00 58.60 64.08
CA ASP A 1098 -25.45 58.51 64.27
C ASP A 1098 -25.95 57.04 64.43
N SER A 1099 -25.10 56.08 64.09
CA SER A 1099 -25.36 54.65 63.96
C SER A 1099 -24.23 53.86 64.62
N LYS A 1100 -24.43 52.57 64.92
CA LYS A 1100 -23.38 51.81 65.61
C LYS A 1100 -22.17 51.67 64.70
N ILE A 1101 -21.00 51.97 65.24
CA ILE A 1101 -19.72 51.74 64.63
C ILE A 1101 -19.43 50.24 64.76
N GLN A 1102 -19.30 49.55 63.64
CA GLN A 1102 -18.94 48.13 63.60
C GLN A 1102 -17.42 47.96 63.73
N SER A 1103 -16.67 48.78 63.00
CA SER A 1103 -15.20 48.77 63.02
C SER A 1103 -14.58 50.09 62.63
N VAL A 1104 -13.33 50.29 63.04
CA VAL A 1104 -12.48 51.42 62.64
C VAL A 1104 -11.12 50.88 62.20
N GLU A 1105 -10.70 51.23 60.99
CA GLU A 1105 -9.39 50.91 60.42
C GLU A 1105 -8.58 52.20 60.27
N VAL A 1106 -7.37 52.23 60.80
CA VAL A 1106 -6.44 53.36 60.67
C VAL A 1106 -5.35 53.00 59.69
N TYR A 1107 -5.16 53.86 58.70
CA TYR A 1107 -4.16 53.77 57.66
C TYR A 1107 -3.09 54.84 57.84
N ASP A 1108 -1.83 54.51 57.55
CA ASP A 1108 -0.78 55.51 57.35
C ASP A 1108 -0.89 56.21 55.98
N ALA A 1109 -0.04 57.20 55.74
CA ALA A 1109 0.00 57.95 54.49
C ALA A 1109 0.41 57.11 53.26
N GLN A 1110 0.87 55.87 53.46
CA GLN A 1110 1.20 54.90 52.41
C GLN A 1110 0.08 53.86 52.19
N GLY A 1111 -1.09 54.03 52.83
CA GLY A 1111 -2.24 53.14 52.67
C GLY A 1111 -2.12 51.81 53.41
N ARG A 1112 -1.18 51.65 54.34
CA ARG A 1112 -1.05 50.42 55.15
C ARG A 1112 -1.93 50.51 56.39
N ILE A 1113 -2.68 49.45 56.69
CA ILE A 1113 -3.45 49.35 57.95
C ILE A 1113 -2.46 49.23 59.12
N ILE A 1114 -2.40 50.26 59.96
CA ILE A 1114 -1.55 50.29 61.15
C ILE A 1114 -2.30 49.95 62.43
N GLN A 1115 -3.64 49.99 62.42
CA GLN A 1115 -4.47 49.67 63.59
C GLN A 1115 -5.89 49.35 63.13
N LYS A 1116 -6.53 48.36 63.76
CA LYS A 1116 -7.92 47.98 63.49
C LYS A 1116 -8.63 47.66 64.80
N GLN A 1117 -9.82 48.21 64.99
CA GLN A 1117 -10.76 47.85 66.05
C GLN A 1117 -12.03 47.29 65.41
N ILE A 1118 -12.53 46.16 65.89
CA ILE A 1118 -13.75 45.49 65.39
C ILE A 1118 -14.69 45.17 66.55
N GLY A 1119 -15.99 45.03 66.27
CA GLY A 1119 -16.99 44.66 67.27
C GLY A 1119 -17.36 45.77 68.26
N ILE A 1120 -17.14 47.04 67.87
CA ILE A 1120 -17.33 48.21 68.74
C ILE A 1120 -18.80 48.35 69.17
N ASN A 1121 -19.75 48.15 68.24
CA ASN A 1121 -21.21 48.08 68.47
C ASN A 1121 -21.83 49.25 69.26
N SER A 1122 -21.15 50.40 69.27
CA SER A 1122 -21.51 51.65 69.95
C SER A 1122 -21.57 52.80 68.93
N GLN A 1123 -22.38 53.82 69.19
CA GLN A 1123 -22.39 55.08 68.42
C GLN A 1123 -21.13 55.93 68.66
N ASN A 1124 -20.32 55.61 69.66
CA ASN A 1124 -19.09 56.32 69.97
C ASN A 1124 -17.93 55.36 70.29
N THR A 1125 -16.72 55.75 69.89
CA THR A 1125 -15.47 55.04 70.22
C THR A 1125 -14.29 56.01 70.29
N LYS A 1126 -13.18 55.54 70.87
CA LYS A 1126 -11.91 56.27 70.91
C LYS A 1126 -10.78 55.37 70.39
N VAL A 1127 -9.97 55.95 69.50
CA VAL A 1127 -8.78 55.31 68.95
C VAL A 1127 -7.55 56.13 69.35
N SER A 1128 -6.58 55.46 69.97
CA SER A 1128 -5.29 56.04 70.32
C SER A 1128 -4.23 55.65 69.28
N ILE A 1129 -3.61 56.66 68.69
CA ILE A 1129 -2.44 56.61 67.81
C ILE A 1129 -1.21 57.25 68.50
N HIS A 1130 -1.19 57.30 69.83
CA HIS A 1130 -0.08 57.88 70.61
C HIS A 1130 1.28 57.27 70.28
N SER A 1131 1.35 55.96 70.01
CA SER A 1131 2.57 55.22 69.63
C SER A 1131 3.00 55.37 68.17
N ARG A 1132 2.30 56.20 67.37
CA ARG A 1132 2.61 56.46 65.95
C ARG A 1132 3.34 57.80 65.80
N ASN A 1133 4.12 57.97 64.74
CA ASN A 1133 4.87 59.21 64.51
C ASN A 1133 3.93 60.41 64.23
N GLN A 1134 4.45 61.64 64.26
CA GLN A 1134 3.73 62.81 63.74
C GLN A 1134 3.48 62.63 62.23
N GLY A 1135 2.31 63.03 61.73
CA GLY A 1135 1.95 62.83 60.32
C GLY A 1135 0.45 62.72 60.04
N MET A 1136 0.14 62.38 58.79
CA MET A 1136 -1.22 62.20 58.29
C MET A 1136 -1.66 60.74 58.40
N TYR A 1137 -2.88 60.53 58.86
CA TYR A 1137 -3.53 59.23 58.99
C TYR A 1137 -4.93 59.28 58.38
N TYR A 1138 -5.40 58.15 57.85
CA TYR A 1138 -6.79 58.02 57.38
C TYR A 1138 -7.54 57.03 58.25
N PHE A 1139 -8.73 57.42 58.70
CA PHE A 1139 -9.62 56.61 59.53
C PHE A 1139 -10.81 56.19 58.69
N LYS A 1140 -10.90 54.91 58.38
CA LYS A 1140 -12.07 54.29 57.76
C LYS A 1140 -12.98 53.80 58.86
N VAL A 1141 -14.12 54.45 59.01
CA VAL A 1141 -15.16 54.11 59.97
C VAL A 1141 -16.24 53.36 59.21
N ILE A 1142 -16.59 52.16 59.70
CA ILE A 1142 -17.66 51.34 59.15
C ILE A 1142 -18.78 51.33 60.19
N THR A 1143 -19.96 51.81 59.82
CA THR A 1143 -21.17 51.78 60.64
C THR A 1143 -22.20 50.81 60.06
N ASP A 1144 -23.31 50.60 60.77
CA ASP A 1144 -24.47 49.87 60.26
C ASP A 1144 -25.11 50.50 58.99
N LYS A 1145 -24.75 51.73 58.62
CA LYS A 1145 -25.35 52.50 57.52
C LYS A 1145 -24.39 52.85 56.40
N GLU A 1146 -23.13 53.13 56.71
CA GLU A 1146 -22.16 53.68 55.75
C GLU A 1146 -20.71 53.28 56.04
N ILE A 1147 -19.86 53.40 55.01
CA ILE A 1147 -18.40 53.28 55.11
C ILE A 1147 -17.83 54.64 54.75
N LEU A 1148 -17.09 55.26 55.67
CA LEU A 1148 -16.60 56.63 55.50
C LEU A 1148 -15.14 56.76 55.89
N LEU A 1149 -14.35 57.44 55.05
CA LEU A 1149 -12.92 57.68 55.24
C LEU A 1149 -12.67 59.15 55.63
N LYS A 1150 -12.12 59.42 56.82
CA LYS A 1150 -11.69 60.77 57.23
C LYS A 1150 -10.18 60.86 57.45
N LYS A 1151 -9.59 61.93 56.92
CA LYS A 1151 -8.21 62.36 57.19
C LYS A 1151 -8.09 62.95 58.58
N VAL A 1152 -7.11 62.49 59.36
CA VAL A 1152 -6.73 63.02 60.67
C VAL A 1152 -5.24 63.34 60.69
N ILE A 1153 -4.88 64.51 61.22
CA ILE A 1153 -3.49 64.97 61.34
C ILE A 1153 -3.04 64.78 62.79
N LYS A 1154 -1.90 64.10 63.01
CA LYS A 1154 -1.24 64.04 64.31
C LYS A 1154 -0.09 65.05 64.37
N ASN A 1155 -0.21 66.01 65.28
CA ASN A 1155 0.82 66.97 65.67
C ASN A 1155 1.71 66.45 66.80
#